data_AF-A0A6L4B2H7-F1
#
_entry.id   AF-A0A6L4B2H7-F1
#
_cell.length_a   1.000
_cell.length_b   1.000
_cell.length_c   1.000
_cell.angle_alpha   90.00
_cell.angle_beta   90.00
_cell.angle_gamma   90.00
#
_symmetry.space_group_name_H-M   'P 1'
#
loop_
_entity.id
_entity.type
_entity.pdbx_description
1 polymer ?
#
loop_
_entity_poly.entity_id
_entity_poly.type
_entity_poly.pdbx_seq_one_letter_code
_entity_poly.pdbx_strand_id
1 'polypeptide(L)'
;MRGDAAEFQVNVYTTYSQSFPDVAMAPDGRFAVVWQSAGSFDGDGGRSIQARRFDRHGRPLDAREWQVNSLTSVFQSHPRVAMDFEGNFVVVWDSTTSVGNDTSFASIQARRFRADGTALDEQQFQVNTYTTDDQTYPDVIVHPEGEFVVVWQSFGSPGDDQSFYSTLARRFAATGEPLDAVEFQVNSYTANSQLAPAVAVLPGGGFVVIWQSDDDGGGFGRSVKVRRFGAEGNPIDPENRVDTLEGLFRYEPAIASDPAGGFVAVWPTLAGSPGGFEYHVHARRYRPDGTPVSQSEQPMSVRTALPRNRPAVGVGPNGDFVVAWQGYHSLPDDEFIGINARRVRHDDSIVEAEELQLNAYTTEAQALPSVAVGPDGDFVVVWQSWGSWGSDTSGNSIQARRFPRPVTVVTTADGVPGCSLADAIEAANLGTAVGDCPAGDEGAILELPAESRFSIAAPDNGSNALPVVRRPITIRGSGARIERDPGLACPAGPLFRLFEVGEGGTLTLEDVAVSNGCLAAESGAGILAEGGVVVLRGAAIEGNETAGDGGGLAVVDGHLIADGATVRGNLAGGAGGGVVISGPGSSATVRGSTLSTNVAVQGGGLWWGAGLPAIVRNSTFSGNASQSGGGIEIDASAAEFVAEFVTVTQNEAPLGAGLHAPAGNVALHGALVGDNVLGADCAGAGAWSASGANLDTDGSCAALAGAAVTTVGGLGLGPLVDLGGASRGHLPGAASPAVDAAPSCAGRGGEPIGVDQRGYRRPTDDDGDELPACELGAIERGPVFLDGFELGDLRRWSANRDSSAGSAR
;
A
#
# COMPACT_ATOMS: atom_id res chain seq x y z
N MET A 1 -1.55 4.85 -4.75
CA MET A 1 -1.05 4.12 -3.57
C MET A 1 -0.54 2.74 -3.97
N ARG A 2 0.77 2.59 -4.21
CA ARG A 2 1.46 1.29 -4.20
C ARG A 2 2.64 1.43 -3.24
N GLY A 3 2.33 1.45 -1.94
CA GLY A 3 3.31 1.58 -0.86
C GLY A 3 3.54 0.24 -0.17
N ASP A 4 4.72 -0.32 -0.40
CA ASP A 4 5.70 -0.82 0.58
C ASP A 4 5.33 -1.91 1.60
N ALA A 5 4.18 -2.57 1.44
CA ALA A 5 3.91 -3.86 2.08
C ALA A 5 3.93 -4.96 1.02
N ALA A 6 4.99 -5.76 0.96
CA ALA A 6 5.07 -6.88 0.04
C ALA A 6 4.09 -7.99 0.46
N GLU A 7 3.34 -8.51 -0.52
CA GLU A 7 2.64 -9.79 -0.38
C GLU A 7 3.68 -10.91 -0.23
N PHE A 8 3.41 -11.86 0.66
CA PHE A 8 4.27 -13.02 0.88
C PHE A 8 3.46 -14.30 1.08
N GLN A 9 4.05 -15.43 0.66
CA GLN A 9 3.44 -16.74 0.81
C GLN A 9 3.68 -17.31 2.21
N VAL A 10 2.61 -17.77 2.85
CA VAL A 10 2.63 -18.33 4.21
C VAL A 10 3.11 -19.78 4.21
N ASN A 11 2.53 -20.63 3.35
CA ASN A 11 2.85 -22.05 3.27
C ASN A 11 4.10 -22.32 2.41
N VAL A 12 4.93 -23.28 2.83
CA VAL A 12 6.07 -23.77 2.02
C VAL A 12 5.68 -25.03 1.26
N TYR A 13 4.77 -25.84 1.79
CA TYR A 13 4.18 -26.99 1.10
C TYR A 13 3.18 -26.51 0.05
N THR A 14 3.50 -26.70 -1.22
CA THR A 14 2.68 -26.21 -2.35
C THR A 14 1.90 -27.31 -3.06
N THR A 15 2.08 -28.57 -2.67
CA THR A 15 1.38 -29.69 -3.31
C THR A 15 -0.06 -29.77 -2.80
N TYR A 16 -1.02 -29.98 -3.70
CA TYR A 16 -2.45 -29.98 -3.38
C TYR A 16 -2.96 -28.66 -2.80
N SER A 17 -4.24 -28.62 -2.43
CA SER A 17 -4.93 -27.39 -2.02
C SER A 17 -4.67 -27.02 -0.56
N GLN A 18 -4.24 -25.77 -0.35
CA GLN A 18 -4.23 -25.05 0.93
C GLN A 18 -5.43 -24.08 0.98
N SER A 19 -6.24 -24.10 2.04
CA SER A 19 -7.49 -23.30 2.08
C SER A 19 -7.91 -22.93 3.50
N PHE A 20 -8.93 -22.06 3.61
CA PHE A 20 -9.50 -21.59 4.89
C PHE A 20 -8.43 -21.09 5.89
N PRO A 21 -7.65 -20.06 5.54
CA PRO A 21 -6.70 -19.49 6.47
C PRO A 21 -7.42 -18.68 7.56
N ASP A 22 -6.85 -18.69 8.75
CA ASP A 22 -7.21 -17.79 9.85
C ASP A 22 -5.96 -17.27 10.55
N VAL A 23 -6.02 -16.07 11.12
CA VAL A 23 -4.85 -15.40 11.71
C VAL A 23 -5.19 -14.77 13.06
N ALA A 24 -4.29 -14.92 14.03
CA ALA A 24 -4.35 -14.23 15.31
C ALA A 24 -3.00 -13.57 15.62
N MET A 25 -3.05 -12.38 16.23
CA MET A 25 -1.89 -11.54 16.53
C MET A 25 -1.85 -11.19 18.02
N ALA A 26 -0.68 -11.29 18.63
CA ALA A 26 -0.40 -10.85 20.00
C ALA A 26 -0.13 -9.34 20.05
N PRO A 27 -0.23 -8.71 21.24
CA PRO A 27 0.13 -7.30 21.44
C PRO A 27 1.55 -6.91 21.01
N ASP A 28 2.49 -7.85 20.97
CA ASP A 28 3.86 -7.57 20.53
C ASP A 28 4.04 -7.63 18.99
N GLY A 29 2.95 -7.86 18.25
CA GLY A 29 2.90 -7.93 16.79
C GLY A 29 3.21 -9.32 16.22
N ARG A 30 3.65 -10.30 17.04
CA ARG A 30 3.82 -11.69 16.57
C ARG A 30 2.46 -12.27 16.24
N PHE A 31 2.40 -13.08 15.18
CA PHE A 31 1.15 -13.69 14.75
C PHE A 31 1.33 -15.15 14.31
N ALA A 32 0.24 -15.89 14.39
CA ALA A 32 0.15 -17.27 13.93
C ALA A 32 -0.93 -17.36 12.86
N VAL A 33 -0.62 -18.06 11.76
CA VAL A 33 -1.58 -18.36 10.69
C VAL A 33 -1.87 -19.85 10.75
N VAL A 34 -3.14 -20.22 10.71
CA VAL A 34 -3.62 -21.61 10.61
C VAL A 34 -4.39 -21.80 9.31
N TRP A 35 -4.37 -22.99 8.74
CA TRP A 35 -5.13 -23.31 7.52
C TRP A 35 -5.37 -24.81 7.41
N GLN A 36 -6.34 -25.21 6.58
CA GLN A 36 -6.51 -26.62 6.22
C GLN A 36 -5.71 -26.95 4.95
N SER A 37 -5.13 -28.14 4.92
CA SER A 37 -4.29 -28.63 3.84
C SER A 37 -4.72 -30.02 3.38
N ALA A 38 -4.82 -30.22 2.06
CA ALA A 38 -5.12 -31.51 1.42
C ALA A 38 -3.89 -32.43 1.29
N GLY A 39 -2.90 -32.23 2.16
CA GLY A 39 -1.65 -32.99 2.29
C GLY A 39 -0.77 -32.35 3.38
N SER A 40 0.32 -32.97 3.78
CA SER A 40 1.27 -32.33 4.69
C SER A 40 2.67 -32.91 4.53
N PHE A 41 3.69 -32.19 5.02
CA PHE A 41 5.04 -32.74 5.15
C PHE A 41 5.10 -33.98 6.05
N ASP A 42 4.12 -34.12 6.95
CA ASP A 42 4.09 -35.17 7.96
C ASP A 42 3.30 -36.41 7.46
N GLY A 43 2.83 -36.40 6.21
CA GLY A 43 2.26 -37.56 5.52
C GLY A 43 0.83 -37.91 5.91
N ASP A 44 0.06 -36.94 6.41
CA ASP A 44 -1.36 -37.14 6.72
C ASP A 44 -2.16 -37.43 5.44
N GLY A 45 -2.77 -38.62 5.37
CA GLY A 45 -3.57 -39.05 4.23
C GLY A 45 -4.97 -38.42 4.16
N GLY A 46 -5.35 -37.62 5.16
CA GLY A 46 -6.58 -36.84 5.20
C GLY A 46 -6.38 -35.34 4.96
N ARG A 47 -7.39 -34.52 5.30
CA ARG A 47 -7.19 -33.06 5.40
C ARG A 47 -6.62 -32.75 6.78
N SER A 48 -5.51 -32.04 6.80
CA SER A 48 -4.78 -31.70 8.02
C SER A 48 -4.89 -30.20 8.32
N ILE A 49 -4.87 -29.85 9.60
CA ILE A 49 -4.75 -28.47 10.07
C ILE A 49 -3.27 -28.16 10.24
N GLN A 50 -2.80 -27.13 9.55
CA GLN A 50 -1.42 -26.68 9.52
C GLN A 50 -1.31 -25.30 10.18
N ALA A 51 -0.13 -24.99 10.69
CA ALA A 51 0.17 -23.71 11.28
C ALA A 51 1.60 -23.25 10.97
N ARG A 52 1.79 -21.93 10.96
CA ARG A 52 3.10 -21.27 10.90
C ARG A 52 3.08 -19.94 11.61
N ARG A 53 4.17 -19.61 12.30
CA ARG A 53 4.29 -18.39 13.09
C ARG A 53 5.24 -17.40 12.45
N PHE A 54 4.99 -16.13 12.73
CA PHE A 54 5.72 -15.00 12.19
C PHE A 54 6.04 -13.99 13.29
N ASP A 55 7.16 -13.30 13.12
CA ASP A 55 7.49 -12.17 13.96
C ASP A 55 6.64 -10.94 13.61
N ARG A 56 6.80 -9.86 14.38
CA ARG A 56 6.11 -8.59 14.14
C ARG A 56 6.43 -7.94 12.79
N HIS A 57 7.42 -8.42 12.06
CA HIS A 57 7.80 -7.92 10.74
C HIS A 57 7.30 -8.83 9.61
N GLY A 58 6.56 -9.90 9.92
CA GLY A 58 6.08 -10.87 8.95
C GLY A 58 7.15 -11.88 8.50
N ARG A 59 8.28 -11.98 9.20
CA ARG A 59 9.30 -12.99 8.92
C ARG A 59 8.92 -14.30 9.62
N PRO A 60 9.04 -15.45 8.95
CA PRO A 60 8.65 -16.71 9.55
C PRO A 60 9.58 -17.08 10.72
N LEU A 61 8.99 -17.38 11.87
CA LEU A 61 9.68 -17.93 13.03
C LEU A 61 9.94 -19.44 12.88
N ASP A 62 9.14 -20.10 12.05
CA ASP A 62 9.24 -21.52 11.75
C ASP A 62 9.85 -21.76 10.36
N ALA A 63 10.78 -22.72 10.26
CA ALA A 63 11.44 -23.09 9.01
C ALA A 63 10.46 -23.63 7.95
N ARG A 64 9.41 -24.32 8.39
CA ARG A 64 8.27 -24.82 7.60
C ARG A 64 7.01 -24.83 8.46
N GLU A 65 5.85 -24.99 7.83
CA GLU A 65 4.61 -25.31 8.53
C GLU A 65 4.69 -26.64 9.30
N TRP A 66 3.89 -26.72 10.36
CA TRP A 66 3.76 -27.89 11.21
C TRP A 66 2.28 -28.24 11.43
N GLN A 67 2.04 -29.53 11.67
CA GLN A 67 0.71 -30.09 11.82
C GLN A 67 0.13 -29.88 13.23
N VAL A 68 -1.04 -29.24 13.30
CA VAL A 68 -1.78 -28.92 14.53
C VAL A 68 -2.51 -30.14 15.07
N ASN A 69 -3.28 -30.80 14.21
CA ASN A 69 -4.09 -31.95 14.57
C ASN A 69 -3.22 -33.16 14.93
N SER A 70 -3.64 -33.94 15.92
CA SER A 70 -2.99 -35.21 16.28
C SER A 70 -3.66 -36.43 15.64
N LEU A 71 -4.94 -36.34 15.26
CA LEU A 71 -5.63 -37.37 14.50
C LEU A 71 -5.28 -37.26 13.02
N THR A 72 -4.81 -38.35 12.41
CA THR A 72 -4.43 -38.40 10.99
C THR A 72 -5.32 -39.35 10.20
N SER A 73 -5.27 -39.27 8.87
CA SER A 73 -6.07 -40.05 7.93
C SER A 73 -7.58 -39.81 8.01
N VAL A 74 -7.97 -38.62 8.50
CA VAL A 74 -9.36 -38.18 8.65
C VAL A 74 -9.54 -36.78 8.07
N PHE A 75 -10.79 -36.36 7.82
CA PHE A 75 -11.05 -35.03 7.26
C PHE A 75 -11.21 -34.02 8.40
N GLN A 76 -10.34 -33.01 8.41
CA GLN A 76 -10.39 -31.89 9.33
C GLN A 76 -10.46 -30.59 8.54
N SER A 77 -11.39 -29.72 8.93
CA SER A 77 -11.71 -28.51 8.16
C SER A 77 -12.05 -27.33 9.05
N HIS A 78 -12.11 -26.14 8.44
CA HIS A 78 -12.47 -24.86 9.05
C HIS A 78 -11.71 -24.53 10.35
N PRO A 79 -10.37 -24.51 10.32
CA PRO A 79 -9.61 -24.12 11.49
C PRO A 79 -9.82 -22.64 11.82
N ARG A 80 -9.93 -22.33 13.11
CA ARG A 80 -9.93 -20.98 13.66
C ARG A 80 -8.90 -20.87 14.77
N VAL A 81 -8.30 -19.69 14.91
CA VAL A 81 -7.25 -19.43 15.90
C VAL A 81 -7.51 -18.14 16.67
N ALA A 82 -7.28 -18.17 17.98
CA ALA A 82 -7.25 -16.98 18.82
C ALA A 82 -6.06 -17.03 19.77
N MET A 83 -5.58 -15.86 20.19
CA MET A 83 -4.31 -15.68 20.89
C MET A 83 -4.49 -14.76 22.11
N ASP A 84 -3.81 -15.06 23.20
CA ASP A 84 -3.75 -14.21 24.40
C ASP A 84 -2.67 -13.11 24.27
N PHE A 85 -2.52 -12.30 25.33
CA PHE A 85 -1.55 -11.20 25.35
C PHE A 85 -0.09 -11.66 25.48
N GLU A 86 0.17 -12.90 25.89
CA GLU A 86 1.51 -13.50 25.95
C GLU A 86 1.92 -14.17 24.63
N GLY A 87 0.94 -14.34 23.73
CA GLY A 87 1.08 -15.01 22.45
C GLY A 87 0.74 -16.50 22.48
N ASN A 88 0.25 -17.04 23.60
CA ASN A 88 -0.28 -18.40 23.61
C ASN A 88 -1.59 -18.43 22.81
N PHE A 89 -1.85 -19.53 22.11
CA PHE A 89 -2.97 -19.60 21.19
C PHE A 89 -3.70 -20.92 21.25
N VAL A 90 -4.99 -20.87 20.92
CA VAL A 90 -5.89 -22.01 20.81
C VAL A 90 -6.33 -22.14 19.38
N VAL A 91 -6.24 -23.36 18.83
CA VAL A 91 -6.76 -23.68 17.50
C VAL A 91 -7.95 -24.60 17.67
N VAL A 92 -9.06 -24.30 16.99
CA VAL A 92 -10.28 -25.11 16.94
C VAL A 92 -10.62 -25.48 15.50
N TRP A 93 -11.22 -26.64 15.27
CA TRP A 93 -11.60 -27.10 13.93
C TRP A 93 -12.70 -28.16 14.01
N ASP A 94 -13.39 -28.41 12.89
CA ASP A 94 -14.29 -29.56 12.77
C ASP A 94 -13.54 -30.79 12.25
N SER A 95 -13.94 -31.96 12.75
CA SER A 95 -13.32 -33.24 12.40
C SER A 95 -14.37 -34.32 12.21
N THR A 96 -14.28 -35.11 11.14
CA THR A 96 -15.17 -36.26 10.88
C THR A 96 -14.96 -37.45 11.84
N THR A 97 -14.18 -37.25 12.89
CA THR A 97 -13.94 -38.19 13.97
C THR A 97 -13.59 -37.38 15.23
N SER A 98 -13.44 -38.04 16.37
CA SER A 98 -13.05 -37.40 17.61
C SER A 98 -12.06 -38.26 18.39
N VAL A 99 -11.24 -37.64 19.23
CA VAL A 99 -10.53 -38.34 20.32
C VAL A 99 -11.47 -38.70 21.48
N GLY A 100 -12.64 -38.06 21.54
CA GLY A 100 -13.65 -38.23 22.58
C GLY A 100 -14.71 -39.27 22.22
N ASN A 101 -15.92 -39.06 22.74
CA ASN A 101 -17.05 -39.99 22.57
C ASN A 101 -17.94 -39.68 21.36
N ASP A 102 -17.69 -38.59 20.65
CA ASP A 102 -18.46 -38.22 19.47
C ASP A 102 -17.92 -38.93 18.22
N THR A 103 -18.62 -39.97 17.80
CA THR A 103 -18.28 -40.79 16.64
C THR A 103 -19.39 -40.79 15.60
N SER A 104 -20.32 -39.83 15.64
CA SER A 104 -21.49 -39.83 14.75
C SER A 104 -21.12 -39.30 13.35
N PHE A 105 -20.67 -38.05 13.28
CA PHE A 105 -20.22 -37.37 12.05
C PHE A 105 -19.12 -36.35 12.38
N ALA A 106 -19.38 -35.06 12.22
CA ALA A 106 -18.42 -34.00 12.54
C ALA A 106 -18.50 -33.60 14.02
N SER A 107 -17.34 -33.58 14.69
CA SER A 107 -17.17 -33.08 16.05
C SER A 107 -16.29 -31.83 16.07
N ILE A 108 -16.37 -31.03 17.14
CA ILE A 108 -15.48 -29.88 17.34
C ILE A 108 -14.28 -30.32 18.17
N GLN A 109 -13.09 -30.06 17.63
CA GLN A 109 -11.81 -30.41 18.24
C GLN A 109 -11.02 -29.13 18.53
N ALA A 110 -10.15 -29.21 19.53
CA ALA A 110 -9.27 -28.11 19.90
C ALA A 110 -7.88 -28.59 20.35
N ARG A 111 -6.90 -27.69 20.25
CA ARG A 111 -5.56 -27.87 20.83
C ARG A 111 -4.91 -26.52 21.14
N ARG A 112 -4.15 -26.48 22.23
CA ARG A 112 -3.53 -25.27 22.76
C ARG A 112 -2.03 -25.31 22.61
N PHE A 113 -1.45 -24.13 22.42
CA PHE A 113 -0.03 -23.94 22.14
C PHE A 113 0.50 -22.73 22.90
N ARG A 114 1.77 -22.83 23.30
CA ARG A 114 2.53 -21.68 23.78
C ARG A 114 2.88 -20.74 22.62
N ALA A 115 3.27 -19.51 22.94
CA ALA A 115 3.77 -18.55 21.96
C ALA A 115 4.98 -19.06 21.14
N ASP A 116 5.75 -20.00 21.70
CA ASP A 116 6.87 -20.65 21.04
C ASP A 116 6.47 -21.83 20.12
N GLY A 117 5.16 -22.10 19.94
CA GLY A 117 4.61 -23.17 19.11
C GLY A 117 4.60 -24.53 19.81
N THR A 118 5.08 -24.64 21.04
CA THR A 118 5.03 -25.88 21.81
C THR A 118 3.59 -26.19 22.21
N ALA A 119 3.10 -27.39 21.86
CA ALA A 119 1.78 -27.85 22.29
C ALA A 119 1.70 -27.95 23.82
N LEU A 120 0.61 -27.43 24.38
CA LEU A 120 0.27 -27.57 25.81
C LEU A 120 -0.44 -28.90 26.09
N ASP A 121 -1.11 -29.45 25.07
CA ASP A 121 -1.82 -30.71 25.14
C ASP A 121 -1.05 -31.84 24.43
N GLU A 122 -1.00 -33.02 25.06
CA GLU A 122 -0.38 -34.21 24.46
C GLU A 122 -1.06 -34.62 23.15
N GLN A 123 -2.39 -34.51 23.09
CA GLN A 123 -3.24 -34.72 21.90
C GLN A 123 -4.30 -33.62 21.80
N GLN A 124 -4.97 -33.51 20.65
CA GLN A 124 -6.19 -32.71 20.55
C GLN A 124 -7.28 -33.22 21.52
N PHE A 125 -8.27 -32.39 21.85
CA PHE A 125 -9.42 -32.77 22.70
C PHE A 125 -10.76 -32.35 22.08
N GLN A 126 -11.85 -33.06 22.44
CA GLN A 126 -13.21 -32.78 21.98
C GLN A 126 -13.84 -31.63 22.77
N VAL A 127 -14.44 -30.68 22.07
CA VAL A 127 -15.11 -29.50 22.65
C VAL A 127 -16.58 -29.77 22.97
N ASN A 128 -17.34 -30.29 22.00
CA ASN A 128 -18.77 -30.58 22.16
C ASN A 128 -19.01 -31.79 23.08
N THR A 129 -20.15 -31.82 23.78
CA THR A 129 -20.62 -32.98 24.56
C THR A 129 -21.84 -33.65 23.96
N TYR A 130 -22.67 -32.91 23.22
CA TYR A 130 -23.70 -33.43 22.34
C TYR A 130 -23.06 -34.03 21.09
N THR A 131 -23.41 -35.27 20.81
CA THR A 131 -22.74 -36.12 19.81
C THR A 131 -23.68 -36.59 18.71
N THR A 132 -24.86 -35.98 18.57
CA THR A 132 -25.83 -36.41 17.56
C THR A 132 -25.66 -35.56 16.31
N ASP A 133 -25.48 -36.20 15.16
CA ASP A 133 -25.30 -35.53 13.88
C ASP A 133 -24.16 -34.50 13.87
N ASP A 134 -24.17 -33.52 12.97
CA ASP A 134 -23.02 -32.67 12.66
C ASP A 134 -22.82 -31.50 13.63
N GLN A 135 -21.60 -31.33 14.13
CA GLN A 135 -21.09 -30.10 14.75
C GLN A 135 -19.98 -29.51 13.87
N THR A 136 -20.17 -28.29 13.35
CA THR A 136 -19.32 -27.70 12.31
C THR A 136 -19.14 -26.19 12.48
N TYR A 137 -18.23 -25.59 11.70
CA TYR A 137 -17.92 -24.15 11.68
C TYR A 137 -17.69 -23.55 13.07
N PRO A 138 -16.66 -24.03 13.80
CA PRO A 138 -16.34 -23.44 15.08
C PRO A 138 -15.74 -22.04 14.91
N ASP A 139 -15.84 -21.23 15.96
CA ASP A 139 -15.04 -20.03 16.16
C ASP A 139 -14.60 -19.96 17.64
N VAL A 140 -13.50 -19.25 17.92
CA VAL A 140 -12.87 -19.20 19.24
C VAL A 140 -12.38 -17.80 19.58
N ILE A 141 -12.52 -17.43 20.84
CA ILE A 141 -11.84 -16.27 21.43
C ILE A 141 -11.00 -16.72 22.62
N VAL A 142 -9.90 -16.01 22.87
CA VAL A 142 -9.07 -16.17 24.07
C VAL A 142 -9.06 -14.83 24.80
N HIS A 143 -9.42 -14.86 26.08
CA HIS A 143 -9.32 -13.71 26.97
C HIS A 143 -7.86 -13.43 27.33
N PRO A 144 -7.52 -12.21 27.78
CA PRO A 144 -6.15 -11.87 28.18
C PRO A 144 -5.53 -12.80 29.22
N GLU A 145 -6.33 -13.45 30.07
CA GLU A 145 -5.88 -14.42 31.10
C GLU A 145 -5.81 -15.87 30.61
N GLY A 146 -6.10 -16.13 29.32
CA GLY A 146 -6.02 -17.44 28.68
C GLY A 146 -7.30 -18.28 28.72
N GLU A 147 -8.33 -17.87 29.48
CA GLU A 147 -9.67 -18.47 29.38
C GLU A 147 -10.21 -18.30 27.96
N PHE A 148 -10.93 -19.30 27.44
CA PHE A 148 -11.40 -19.26 26.06
C PHE A 148 -12.83 -19.77 25.91
N VAL A 149 -13.51 -19.23 24.90
CA VAL A 149 -14.89 -19.59 24.55
C VAL A 149 -14.89 -20.11 23.13
N VAL A 150 -15.49 -21.27 22.93
CA VAL A 150 -15.70 -21.86 21.60
C VAL A 150 -17.18 -21.78 21.28
N VAL A 151 -17.52 -21.29 20.09
CA VAL A 151 -18.88 -21.28 19.54
C VAL A 151 -18.92 -22.12 18.28
N TRP A 152 -20.05 -22.77 17.97
CA TRP A 152 -20.19 -23.58 16.76
C TRP A 152 -21.66 -23.74 16.38
N GLN A 153 -21.91 -24.17 15.14
CA GLN A 153 -23.23 -24.63 14.74
C GLN A 153 -23.35 -26.15 14.95
N SER A 154 -24.49 -26.59 15.47
CA SER A 154 -24.76 -27.98 15.83
C SER A 154 -26.11 -28.42 15.27
N PHE A 155 -26.18 -29.58 14.64
CA PHE A 155 -27.45 -30.17 14.22
C PHE A 155 -28.20 -30.70 15.46
N GLY A 156 -29.13 -29.89 15.97
CA GLY A 156 -29.74 -30.07 17.28
C GLY A 156 -28.84 -29.60 18.43
N SER A 157 -29.32 -29.77 19.66
CA SER A 157 -28.68 -29.27 20.88
C SER A 157 -29.03 -30.10 22.11
N PRO A 158 -28.27 -29.97 23.23
CA PRO A 158 -28.73 -30.42 24.54
C PRO A 158 -30.05 -29.72 24.94
N GLY A 159 -31.18 -30.42 24.83
CA GLY A 159 -32.48 -29.90 25.20
C GLY A 159 -33.59 -30.30 24.23
N ASP A 160 -34.54 -29.38 24.01
CA ASP A 160 -35.73 -29.64 23.19
C ASP A 160 -35.61 -29.13 21.74
N ASP A 161 -34.55 -28.38 21.39
CA ASP A 161 -34.36 -27.92 20.00
C ASP A 161 -33.71 -29.00 19.14
N GLN A 162 -34.57 -29.66 18.36
CA GLN A 162 -34.23 -30.67 17.35
C GLN A 162 -34.66 -30.22 15.95
N SER A 163 -34.86 -28.91 15.73
CA SER A 163 -35.43 -28.41 14.48
C SER A 163 -34.46 -28.59 13.32
N PHE A 164 -33.27 -27.97 13.39
CA PHE A 164 -32.14 -28.11 12.47
C PHE A 164 -30.84 -27.65 13.17
N TYR A 165 -30.11 -26.68 12.62
CA TYR A 165 -28.87 -26.18 13.22
C TYR A 165 -29.13 -25.16 14.33
N SER A 166 -28.59 -25.41 15.51
CA SER A 166 -28.50 -24.51 16.65
C SER A 166 -27.13 -23.82 16.72
N THR A 167 -27.07 -22.65 17.34
CA THR A 167 -25.79 -22.01 17.71
C THR A 167 -25.48 -22.31 19.18
N LEU A 168 -24.36 -22.98 19.43
CA LEU A 168 -23.95 -23.44 20.75
C LEU A 168 -22.62 -22.81 21.17
N ALA A 169 -22.35 -22.82 22.48
CA ALA A 169 -21.11 -22.34 23.04
C ALA A 169 -20.67 -23.15 24.27
N ARG A 170 -19.37 -23.16 24.54
CA ARG A 170 -18.78 -23.75 25.74
C ARG A 170 -17.51 -23.01 26.16
N ARG A 171 -17.36 -22.80 27.47
CA ARG A 171 -16.22 -22.07 28.06
C ARG A 171 -15.21 -23.03 28.67
N PHE A 172 -13.95 -22.61 28.64
CA PHE A 172 -12.81 -23.37 29.13
C PHE A 172 -11.86 -22.47 29.90
N ALA A 173 -11.28 -23.01 30.96
CA ALA A 173 -10.21 -22.39 31.70
C ALA A 173 -8.94 -22.31 30.83
N ALA A 174 -8.00 -21.43 31.20
CA ALA A 174 -6.68 -21.38 30.56
C ALA A 174 -5.93 -22.72 30.60
N THR A 175 -6.27 -23.61 31.55
CA THR A 175 -5.75 -24.99 31.65
C THR A 175 -6.39 -25.99 30.68
N GLY A 176 -7.39 -25.58 29.89
CA GLY A 176 -8.12 -26.43 28.95
C GLY A 176 -9.25 -27.23 29.60
N GLU A 177 -9.44 -27.09 30.91
CA GLU A 177 -10.55 -27.73 31.61
C GLU A 177 -11.87 -27.01 31.27
N PRO A 178 -12.95 -27.73 30.95
CA PRO A 178 -14.24 -27.11 30.66
C PRO A 178 -14.82 -26.46 31.93
N LEU A 179 -15.22 -25.19 31.81
CA LEU A 179 -15.93 -24.47 32.88
C LEU A 179 -17.42 -24.84 32.90
N ASP A 180 -17.96 -25.24 31.75
CA ASP A 180 -19.33 -25.73 31.61
C ASP A 180 -19.39 -27.26 31.50
N ALA A 181 -20.29 -27.87 32.27
CA ALA A 181 -20.49 -29.32 32.26
C ALA A 181 -20.96 -29.84 30.89
N VAL A 182 -21.81 -29.06 30.21
CA VAL A 182 -22.31 -29.28 28.84
C VAL A 182 -22.33 -27.93 28.11
N GLU A 183 -22.34 -27.93 26.79
CA GLU A 183 -22.57 -26.69 26.02
C GLU A 183 -23.94 -26.06 26.29
N PHE A 184 -24.02 -24.74 26.14
CA PHE A 184 -25.25 -23.97 26.31
C PHE A 184 -25.70 -23.32 25.00
N GLN A 185 -27.00 -23.06 24.91
CA GLN A 185 -27.64 -22.47 23.74
C GLN A 185 -27.39 -20.96 23.66
N VAL A 186 -26.90 -20.48 22.50
CA VAL A 186 -26.72 -19.05 22.23
C VAL A 186 -28.01 -18.42 21.70
N ASN A 187 -28.62 -19.03 20.68
CA ASN A 187 -29.85 -18.56 20.08
C ASN A 187 -31.05 -18.79 21.00
N SER A 188 -31.99 -17.85 21.00
CA SER A 188 -33.27 -17.98 21.71
C SER A 188 -34.40 -18.39 20.77
N TYR A 189 -34.30 -18.00 19.49
CA TYR A 189 -35.16 -18.49 18.44
C TYR A 189 -34.67 -19.86 17.96
N THR A 190 -35.51 -20.90 18.06
CA THR A 190 -35.15 -22.31 17.82
C THR A 190 -35.78 -22.91 16.56
N ALA A 191 -36.67 -22.20 15.88
CA ALA A 191 -37.23 -22.69 14.62
C ALA A 191 -36.21 -22.50 13.48
N ASN A 192 -36.20 -23.44 12.53
CA ASN A 192 -35.29 -23.43 11.37
C ASN A 192 -33.79 -23.51 11.74
N SER A 193 -32.89 -22.96 10.92
CA SER A 193 -31.43 -23.05 11.12
C SER A 193 -30.80 -21.73 11.58
N GLN A 194 -29.78 -21.88 12.43
CA GLN A 194 -29.02 -20.85 13.10
C GLN A 194 -27.54 -21.17 12.83
N LEU A 195 -26.94 -20.40 11.93
CA LEU A 195 -25.75 -20.82 11.17
C LEU A 195 -24.59 -19.85 11.30
N ALA A 196 -23.39 -20.37 11.06
CA ALA A 196 -22.13 -19.63 10.94
C ALA A 196 -21.90 -18.62 12.07
N PRO A 197 -21.78 -19.08 13.34
CA PRO A 197 -21.52 -18.18 14.43
C PRO A 197 -20.09 -17.64 14.40
N ALA A 198 -19.93 -16.39 14.83
CA ALA A 198 -18.63 -15.80 15.14
C ALA A 198 -18.69 -15.13 16.51
N VAL A 199 -17.54 -15.01 17.19
CA VAL A 199 -17.47 -14.54 18.58
C VAL A 199 -16.37 -13.50 18.77
N ALA A 200 -16.62 -12.51 19.62
CA ALA A 200 -15.63 -11.50 20.03
C ALA A 200 -15.59 -11.33 21.56
N VAL A 201 -14.42 -10.95 22.06
CA VAL A 201 -14.15 -10.74 23.49
C VAL A 201 -14.89 -9.50 23.99
N LEU A 202 -15.43 -9.54 25.20
CA LEU A 202 -15.82 -8.35 25.96
C LEU A 202 -15.01 -8.27 27.26
N PRO A 203 -14.86 -7.06 27.84
CA PRO A 203 -14.18 -6.87 29.11
C PRO A 203 -14.76 -7.72 30.25
N GLY A 204 -13.91 -8.09 31.20
CA GLY A 204 -14.32 -8.82 32.41
C GLY A 204 -14.79 -10.26 32.15
N GLY A 205 -14.27 -10.91 31.11
CA GLY A 205 -14.60 -12.30 30.74
C GLY A 205 -15.89 -12.46 29.93
N GLY A 206 -16.60 -11.37 29.62
CA GLY A 206 -17.80 -11.43 28.78
C GLY A 206 -17.47 -11.68 27.31
N PHE A 207 -18.48 -11.98 26.50
CA PHE A 207 -18.30 -12.19 25.06
C PHE A 207 -19.57 -11.85 24.29
N VAL A 208 -19.43 -11.61 22.99
CA VAL A 208 -20.55 -11.34 22.07
C VAL A 208 -20.52 -12.32 20.92
N VAL A 209 -21.68 -12.89 20.59
CA VAL A 209 -21.82 -13.85 19.49
C VAL A 209 -22.72 -13.26 18.41
N ILE A 210 -22.30 -13.36 17.15
CA ILE A 210 -23.07 -13.02 15.96
C ILE A 210 -23.38 -14.30 15.17
N TRP A 211 -24.55 -14.40 14.55
CA TRP A 211 -24.92 -15.56 13.73
C TRP A 211 -25.99 -15.22 12.70
N GLN A 212 -26.22 -16.12 11.74
CA GLN A 212 -27.33 -16.04 10.79
C GLN A 212 -28.54 -16.80 11.30
N SER A 213 -29.74 -16.25 11.16
CA SER A 213 -30.99 -16.82 11.64
C SER A 213 -32.02 -16.96 10.52
N ASP A 214 -32.63 -18.14 10.37
CA ASP A 214 -33.74 -18.41 9.44
C ASP A 214 -35.12 -18.07 10.08
N ASP A 215 -35.29 -16.86 10.62
CA ASP A 215 -36.48 -16.45 11.40
C ASP A 215 -37.56 -15.66 10.63
N ASP A 216 -37.26 -15.14 9.43
CA ASP A 216 -38.17 -14.23 8.71
C ASP A 216 -39.31 -14.93 7.90
N GLY A 217 -39.60 -16.19 8.17
CA GLY A 217 -40.95 -16.78 7.96
C GLY A 217 -41.57 -16.88 6.55
N GLY A 218 -40.85 -16.75 5.42
CA GLY A 218 -41.57 -16.86 4.12
C GLY A 218 -40.84 -16.86 2.78
N GLY A 219 -39.50 -16.78 2.71
CA GLY A 219 -38.81 -16.94 1.42
C GLY A 219 -37.36 -16.45 1.46
N PHE A 220 -36.40 -17.36 1.44
CA PHE A 220 -34.96 -17.15 1.21
C PHE A 220 -34.19 -16.08 2.04
N GLY A 221 -34.83 -15.29 2.92
CA GLY A 221 -34.18 -14.27 3.75
C GLY A 221 -33.77 -14.81 5.12
N ARG A 222 -32.47 -14.72 5.43
CA ARG A 222 -31.92 -14.92 6.78
C ARG A 222 -31.73 -13.56 7.45
N SER A 223 -31.85 -13.43 8.76
CA SER A 223 -31.41 -12.22 9.46
C SER A 223 -30.05 -12.42 10.13
N VAL A 224 -29.36 -11.34 10.46
CA VAL A 224 -28.11 -11.36 11.24
C VAL A 224 -28.45 -11.00 12.68
N LYS A 225 -28.13 -11.89 13.61
CA LYS A 225 -28.43 -11.76 15.03
C LYS A 225 -27.17 -11.56 15.83
N VAL A 226 -27.29 -10.83 16.94
CA VAL A 226 -26.22 -10.65 17.93
C VAL A 226 -26.77 -10.80 19.34
N ARG A 227 -25.94 -11.33 20.25
CA ARG A 227 -26.25 -11.44 21.67
C ARG A 227 -24.98 -11.40 22.52
N ARG A 228 -25.04 -10.69 23.64
CA ARG A 228 -23.94 -10.56 24.60
C ARG A 228 -24.15 -11.47 25.80
N PHE A 229 -23.04 -11.94 26.34
CA PHE A 229 -22.96 -12.83 27.47
C PHE A 229 -21.94 -12.32 28.49
N GLY A 230 -22.22 -12.51 29.77
CA GLY A 230 -21.27 -12.24 30.84
C GLY A 230 -20.24 -13.36 30.98
N ALA A 231 -19.28 -13.16 31.89
CA ALA A 231 -18.23 -14.14 32.19
C ALA A 231 -18.78 -15.54 32.47
N GLU A 232 -19.93 -15.61 33.14
CA GLU A 232 -20.59 -16.87 33.52
C GLU A 232 -21.41 -17.54 32.40
N GLY A 233 -21.32 -17.07 31.16
CA GLY A 233 -22.12 -17.58 30.04
C GLY A 233 -23.61 -17.20 30.12
N ASN A 234 -23.99 -16.33 31.06
CA ASN A 234 -25.36 -15.83 31.18
C ASN A 234 -25.59 -14.72 30.15
N PRO A 235 -26.72 -14.73 29.42
CA PRO A 235 -27.04 -13.68 28.47
C PRO A 235 -27.29 -12.34 29.18
N ILE A 236 -26.65 -11.28 28.66
CA ILE A 236 -26.81 -9.90 29.15
C ILE A 236 -28.05 -9.25 28.51
N ASP A 237 -28.29 -9.54 27.24
CA ASP A 237 -29.42 -9.03 26.47
C ASP A 237 -30.24 -10.15 25.80
N PRO A 238 -31.48 -9.83 25.37
CA PRO A 238 -32.20 -10.68 24.43
C PRO A 238 -31.44 -10.78 23.10
N GLU A 239 -31.86 -11.72 22.25
CA GLU A 239 -31.39 -11.80 20.87
C GLU A 239 -31.82 -10.55 20.08
N ASN A 240 -30.85 -9.86 19.45
CA ASN A 240 -31.08 -8.61 18.71
C ASN A 240 -30.74 -8.78 17.24
N ARG A 241 -31.56 -8.19 16.35
CA ARG A 241 -31.27 -8.11 14.91
C ARG A 241 -30.29 -6.97 14.62
N VAL A 242 -29.28 -7.25 13.81
CA VAL A 242 -28.20 -6.32 13.45
C VAL A 242 -28.51 -5.58 12.15
N ASP A 243 -29.01 -6.31 11.16
CA ASP A 243 -29.43 -5.82 9.85
C ASP A 243 -30.82 -5.17 9.89
N THR A 244 -31.01 -4.22 8.99
CA THR A 244 -32.18 -3.37 8.81
C THR A 244 -32.61 -3.27 7.35
N LEU A 245 -31.72 -3.57 6.39
CA LEU A 245 -32.04 -3.61 4.98
C LEU A 245 -32.78 -4.91 4.60
N GLU A 246 -33.87 -4.79 3.85
CA GLU A 246 -34.54 -5.94 3.25
C GLU A 246 -33.64 -6.52 2.15
N GLY A 247 -33.06 -7.70 2.39
CA GLY A 247 -32.14 -8.36 1.47
C GLY A 247 -32.09 -9.88 1.67
N LEU A 248 -31.55 -10.60 0.69
CA LEU A 248 -31.31 -12.05 0.81
C LEU A 248 -29.90 -12.29 1.37
N PHE A 249 -29.80 -12.59 2.66
CA PHE A 249 -28.53 -12.87 3.32
C PHE A 249 -28.20 -14.35 3.20
N ARG A 250 -27.02 -14.69 2.66
CA ARG A 250 -26.64 -16.10 2.45
C ARG A 250 -25.31 -16.52 3.08
N TYR A 251 -24.48 -15.61 3.59
CA TYR A 251 -23.09 -15.93 3.96
C TYR A 251 -22.61 -15.25 5.26
N GLU A 252 -21.51 -15.78 5.79
CA GLU A 252 -21.09 -15.74 7.20
C GLU A 252 -20.83 -14.31 7.72
N PRO A 253 -21.45 -13.91 8.84
CA PRO A 253 -21.14 -12.65 9.49
C PRO A 253 -19.82 -12.75 10.26
N ALA A 254 -19.18 -11.62 10.47
CA ALA A 254 -17.96 -11.50 11.28
C ALA A 254 -18.15 -10.44 12.36
N ILE A 255 -17.45 -10.61 13.48
CA ILE A 255 -17.48 -9.70 14.61
C ILE A 255 -16.09 -9.56 15.20
N ALA A 256 -15.74 -8.34 15.62
CA ALA A 256 -14.54 -8.05 16.39
C ALA A 256 -14.80 -6.91 17.37
N SER A 257 -14.03 -6.87 18.44
CA SER A 257 -14.23 -5.98 19.58
C SER A 257 -12.96 -5.18 19.91
N ASP A 258 -13.13 -3.96 20.37
CA ASP A 258 -12.07 -3.20 21.03
C ASP A 258 -11.94 -3.59 22.53
N PRO A 259 -10.82 -3.29 23.18
CA PRO A 259 -10.61 -3.55 24.61
C PRO A 259 -11.54 -2.75 25.54
N ALA A 260 -12.20 -1.70 25.06
CA ALA A 260 -13.21 -0.96 25.84
C ALA A 260 -14.59 -1.66 25.80
N GLY A 261 -14.74 -2.71 24.99
CA GLY A 261 -15.96 -3.49 24.82
C GLY A 261 -16.89 -3.00 23.71
N GLY A 262 -16.50 -1.97 22.96
CA GLY A 262 -17.15 -1.65 21.70
C GLY A 262 -16.89 -2.77 20.68
N PHE A 263 -17.80 -2.97 19.74
CA PHE A 263 -17.64 -4.03 18.73
C PHE A 263 -18.21 -3.63 17.39
N VAL A 264 -17.67 -4.23 16.33
CA VAL A 264 -18.09 -4.05 14.95
C VAL A 264 -18.61 -5.37 14.43
N ALA A 265 -19.86 -5.36 13.97
CA ALA A 265 -20.46 -6.46 13.23
C ALA A 265 -20.33 -6.18 11.73
N VAL A 266 -20.01 -7.19 10.93
CA VAL A 266 -19.90 -7.12 9.47
C VAL A 266 -20.64 -8.28 8.84
N TRP A 267 -21.36 -8.02 7.75
CA TRP A 267 -22.12 -9.05 7.03
C TRP A 267 -22.23 -8.74 5.54
N PRO A 268 -22.39 -9.77 4.70
CA PRO A 268 -22.73 -9.60 3.30
C PRO A 268 -24.25 -9.38 3.12
N THR A 269 -24.61 -8.38 2.32
CA THR A 269 -25.99 -8.05 1.96
C THR A 269 -26.22 -8.31 0.47
N LEU A 270 -27.34 -8.91 0.10
CA LEU A 270 -27.81 -8.94 -1.30
C LEU A 270 -28.87 -7.87 -1.49
N ALA A 271 -28.54 -6.82 -2.24
CA ALA A 271 -29.46 -5.75 -2.58
C ALA A 271 -29.98 -5.90 -4.02
N GLY A 272 -31.24 -5.53 -4.25
CA GLY A 272 -31.78 -5.42 -5.61
C GLY A 272 -31.23 -4.17 -6.30
N SER A 273 -30.68 -4.31 -7.50
CA SER A 273 -30.21 -3.19 -8.33
C SER A 273 -30.93 -3.14 -9.68
N PRO A 274 -30.95 -1.99 -10.39
CA PRO A 274 -31.50 -1.89 -11.74
C PRO A 274 -30.66 -2.70 -12.75
N GLY A 275 -30.84 -4.02 -12.77
CA GLY A 275 -30.04 -4.94 -13.58
C GLY A 275 -29.88 -6.34 -12.99
N GLY A 276 -30.18 -6.53 -11.71
CA GLY A 276 -30.07 -7.83 -11.04
C GLY A 276 -29.98 -7.73 -9.53
N PHE A 277 -29.24 -8.66 -8.94
CA PHE A 277 -28.90 -8.65 -7.51
C PHE A 277 -27.41 -8.39 -7.35
N GLU A 278 -27.06 -7.45 -6.47
CA GLU A 278 -25.67 -7.08 -6.16
C GLU A 278 -25.34 -7.43 -4.71
N TYR A 279 -24.17 -8.05 -4.50
CA TYR A 279 -23.67 -8.31 -3.16
C TYR A 279 -22.89 -7.10 -2.68
N HIS A 280 -23.09 -6.71 -1.42
CA HIS A 280 -22.31 -5.69 -0.75
C HIS A 280 -21.84 -6.19 0.60
N VAL A 281 -20.79 -5.57 1.13
CA VAL A 281 -20.39 -5.77 2.53
C VAL A 281 -20.85 -4.56 3.34
N HIS A 282 -21.50 -4.81 4.47
CA HIS A 282 -21.96 -3.78 5.39
C HIS A 282 -21.39 -4.01 6.77
N ALA A 283 -21.23 -2.92 7.51
CA ALA A 283 -20.85 -2.99 8.91
C ALA A 283 -21.73 -2.11 9.78
N ARG A 284 -21.71 -2.40 11.07
CA ARG A 284 -22.28 -1.55 12.11
C ARG A 284 -21.49 -1.66 13.39
N ARG A 285 -21.16 -0.50 13.94
CA ARG A 285 -20.46 -0.36 15.21
C ARG A 285 -21.44 -0.26 16.37
N TYR A 286 -21.06 -0.85 17.49
CA TYR A 286 -21.79 -0.88 18.73
C TYR A 286 -20.94 -0.33 19.87
N ARG A 287 -21.59 0.38 20.79
CA ARG A 287 -21.00 0.79 22.05
C ARG A 287 -20.89 -0.40 23.01
N PRO A 288 -20.09 -0.31 24.09
CA PRO A 288 -19.98 -1.38 25.08
C PRO A 288 -21.31 -1.81 25.72
N ASP A 289 -22.29 -0.92 25.77
CA ASP A 289 -23.63 -1.21 26.26
C ASP A 289 -24.53 -1.94 25.24
N GLY A 290 -24.01 -2.28 24.06
CA GLY A 290 -24.72 -2.98 22.99
C GLY A 290 -25.63 -2.08 22.16
N THR A 291 -25.59 -0.77 22.36
CA THR A 291 -26.34 0.18 21.53
C THR A 291 -25.57 0.47 20.24
N PRO A 292 -26.24 0.50 19.07
CA PRO A 292 -25.56 0.84 17.83
C PRO A 292 -25.11 2.31 17.85
N VAL A 293 -23.91 2.57 17.31
CA VAL A 293 -23.36 3.92 17.19
C VAL A 293 -24.13 4.72 16.13
N SER A 294 -24.40 4.09 14.99
CA SER A 294 -25.21 4.63 13.90
C SER A 294 -26.57 3.93 13.79
N GLN A 295 -27.60 4.69 13.36
CA GLN A 295 -28.91 4.09 13.06
C GLN A 295 -28.91 3.34 11.73
N SER A 296 -28.10 3.76 10.75
CA SER A 296 -27.94 3.13 9.45
C SER A 296 -26.70 2.24 9.38
N GLU A 297 -26.78 1.20 8.56
CA GLU A 297 -25.66 0.35 8.17
C GLU A 297 -24.68 1.13 7.30
N GLN A 298 -23.37 0.93 7.51
CA GLN A 298 -22.33 1.57 6.71
C GLN A 298 -21.91 0.66 5.56
N PRO A 299 -22.01 1.09 4.29
CA PRO A 299 -21.54 0.31 3.16
C PRO A 299 -20.00 0.29 3.11
N MET A 300 -19.43 -0.90 3.13
CA MET A 300 -17.99 -1.13 3.01
C MET A 300 -17.58 -1.28 1.56
N SER A 301 -18.31 -2.07 0.76
CA SER A 301 -18.04 -2.17 -0.67
C SER A 301 -18.86 -1.17 -1.49
N VAL A 302 -18.20 -0.45 -2.37
CA VAL A 302 -18.77 0.39 -3.43
C VAL A 302 -19.02 -0.45 -4.69
N ARG A 303 -18.16 -1.45 -4.94
CA ARG A 303 -18.33 -2.40 -6.05
C ARG A 303 -19.15 -3.61 -5.62
N THR A 304 -19.79 -4.25 -6.60
CA THR A 304 -20.46 -5.53 -6.39
C THR A 304 -19.45 -6.54 -5.85
N ALA A 305 -19.65 -6.97 -4.61
CA ALA A 305 -18.95 -8.07 -4.02
C ALA A 305 -19.42 -9.41 -4.65
N LEU A 306 -18.76 -10.49 -4.28
CA LEU A 306 -19.07 -11.81 -4.85
C LEU A 306 -20.16 -12.58 -4.09
N PRO A 307 -20.88 -13.50 -4.77
CA PRO A 307 -21.93 -14.34 -4.18
C PRO A 307 -21.48 -15.33 -3.11
N ARG A 308 -20.23 -15.36 -2.66
CA ARG A 308 -19.73 -16.24 -1.58
C ARG A 308 -18.68 -15.52 -0.77
N ASN A 309 -19.04 -14.36 -0.24
CA ASN A 309 -18.12 -13.51 0.49
C ASN A 309 -18.14 -13.85 1.98
N ARG A 310 -16.98 -14.15 2.56
CA ARG A 310 -16.76 -14.16 4.01
C ARG A 310 -15.97 -12.91 4.35
N PRO A 311 -16.61 -11.81 4.75
CA PRO A 311 -15.88 -10.65 5.20
C PRO A 311 -15.15 -10.96 6.50
N ALA A 312 -13.99 -10.35 6.69
CA ALA A 312 -13.25 -10.39 7.93
C ALA A 312 -13.16 -8.97 8.51
N VAL A 313 -13.15 -8.89 9.84
CA VAL A 313 -13.02 -7.62 10.56
C VAL A 313 -12.04 -7.77 11.70
N GLY A 314 -11.18 -6.78 11.87
CA GLY A 314 -10.37 -6.60 13.06
C GLY A 314 -10.53 -5.18 13.60
N VAL A 315 -10.57 -5.03 14.92
CA VAL A 315 -10.75 -3.75 15.60
C VAL A 315 -9.51 -3.50 16.46
N GLY A 316 -8.86 -2.36 16.25
CA GLY A 316 -7.74 -1.90 17.05
C GLY A 316 -8.20 -1.26 18.37
N PRO A 317 -7.29 -1.01 19.32
CA PRO A 317 -7.66 -0.58 20.67
C PRO A 317 -8.28 0.81 20.76
N ASN A 318 -8.10 1.64 19.73
CA ASN A 318 -8.72 2.97 19.65
C ASN A 318 -10.14 2.93 19.03
N GLY A 319 -10.63 1.75 18.65
CA GLY A 319 -11.91 1.59 17.94
C GLY A 319 -11.83 1.80 16.43
N ASP A 320 -10.64 2.10 15.89
CA ASP A 320 -10.36 2.03 14.45
C ASP A 320 -10.43 0.56 14.01
N PHE A 321 -10.96 0.30 12.81
CA PHE A 321 -11.16 -1.07 12.35
C PHE A 321 -10.87 -1.23 10.87
N VAL A 322 -10.55 -2.48 10.49
CA VAL A 322 -10.30 -2.88 9.11
C VAL A 322 -11.33 -3.93 8.73
N VAL A 323 -11.97 -3.75 7.58
CA VAL A 323 -12.84 -4.76 6.97
C VAL A 323 -12.19 -5.23 5.69
N ALA A 324 -12.02 -6.54 5.51
CA ALA A 324 -11.51 -7.16 4.29
C ALA A 324 -12.55 -8.11 3.68
N TRP A 325 -12.62 -8.17 2.36
CA TRP A 325 -13.60 -8.98 1.65
C TRP A 325 -13.14 -9.38 0.25
N GLN A 326 -13.79 -10.41 -0.29
CA GLN A 326 -13.59 -10.86 -1.66
C GLN A 326 -14.45 -10.01 -2.63
N GLY A 327 -13.85 -9.48 -3.70
CA GLY A 327 -14.55 -8.63 -4.66
C GLY A 327 -14.05 -8.76 -6.10
N TYR A 328 -14.86 -8.28 -7.04
CA TYR A 328 -14.47 -8.16 -8.45
C TYR A 328 -13.59 -6.93 -8.66
N HIS A 329 -12.54 -7.10 -9.46
CA HIS A 329 -11.73 -6.01 -9.98
C HIS A 329 -11.89 -5.93 -11.49
N SER A 330 -12.24 -4.75 -12.01
CA SER A 330 -12.18 -4.45 -13.43
C SER A 330 -10.99 -3.55 -13.71
N LEU A 331 -10.00 -4.09 -14.41
CA LEU A 331 -9.05 -3.30 -15.20
C LEU A 331 -9.62 -3.15 -16.63
N PRO A 332 -9.10 -2.23 -17.46
CA PRO A 332 -9.61 -2.01 -18.82
C PRO A 332 -9.72 -3.27 -19.68
N ASP A 333 -8.92 -4.31 -19.39
CA ASP A 333 -8.78 -5.49 -20.25
C ASP A 333 -9.06 -6.85 -19.58
N ASP A 334 -9.31 -6.95 -18.26
CA ASP A 334 -9.64 -8.22 -17.58
C ASP A 334 -10.40 -8.03 -16.24
N GLU A 335 -11.30 -8.95 -15.94
CA GLU A 335 -12.03 -9.05 -14.67
C GLU A 335 -11.47 -10.23 -13.84
N PHE A 336 -10.87 -9.94 -12.68
CA PHE A 336 -10.37 -10.97 -11.76
C PHE A 336 -10.94 -10.79 -10.35
N ILE A 337 -10.85 -11.86 -9.55
CA ILE A 337 -11.34 -11.92 -8.17
C ILE A 337 -10.16 -11.65 -7.23
N GLY A 338 -10.23 -10.59 -6.44
CA GLY A 338 -9.18 -10.18 -5.51
C GLY A 338 -9.70 -9.93 -4.10
N ILE A 339 -8.78 -9.52 -3.22
CA ILE A 339 -9.07 -9.12 -1.84
C ILE A 339 -9.05 -7.60 -1.74
N ASN A 340 -10.19 -7.07 -1.30
CA ASN A 340 -10.41 -5.66 -1.02
C ASN A 340 -10.45 -5.43 0.47
N ALA A 341 -10.15 -4.21 0.89
CA ALA A 341 -10.36 -3.77 2.25
C ALA A 341 -10.69 -2.28 2.36
N ARG A 342 -11.17 -1.89 3.54
CA ARG A 342 -11.27 -0.50 3.98
C ARG A 342 -10.81 -0.38 5.42
N ARG A 343 -10.10 0.72 5.69
CA ARG A 343 -9.84 1.17 7.06
C ARG A 343 -10.86 2.24 7.43
N VAL A 344 -11.40 2.11 8.62
CA VAL A 344 -12.42 3.02 9.15
C VAL A 344 -11.96 3.49 10.51
N ARG A 345 -12.00 4.81 10.72
CA ARG A 345 -11.64 5.40 12.02
C ARG A 345 -12.77 5.21 13.02
N HIS A 346 -12.46 5.36 14.30
CA HIS A 346 -13.42 5.32 15.41
C HIS A 346 -14.53 6.38 15.31
N ASP A 347 -14.49 7.30 14.36
CA ASP A 347 -15.55 8.28 14.07
C ASP A 347 -16.44 7.87 12.88
N ASP A 348 -16.30 6.62 12.42
CA ASP A 348 -16.92 6.03 11.21
C ASP A 348 -16.47 6.68 9.88
N SER A 349 -15.43 7.54 9.89
CA SER A 349 -14.84 8.03 8.65
C SER A 349 -13.98 6.97 7.96
N ILE A 350 -14.19 6.79 6.66
CA ILE A 350 -13.39 5.88 5.84
C ILE A 350 -12.05 6.57 5.53
N VAL A 351 -10.95 5.87 5.78
CA VAL A 351 -9.59 6.41 5.61
C VAL A 351 -9.25 6.58 4.13
N GLU A 352 -9.59 5.60 3.30
CA GLU A 352 -9.37 5.64 1.86
C GLU A 352 -10.62 6.12 1.10
N ALA A 353 -10.43 6.99 0.10
CA ALA A 353 -11.54 7.35 -0.79
C ALA A 353 -11.96 6.19 -1.72
N GLU A 354 -11.04 5.28 -2.03
CA GLU A 354 -11.25 4.10 -2.88
C GLU A 354 -11.01 2.82 -2.07
N GLU A 355 -11.57 1.69 -2.50
CA GLU A 355 -11.30 0.39 -1.90
C GLU A 355 -9.80 0.05 -1.99
N LEU A 356 -9.20 -0.37 -0.87
CA LEU A 356 -7.81 -0.79 -0.82
C LEU A 356 -7.69 -2.21 -1.40
N GLN A 357 -7.08 -2.35 -2.57
CA GLN A 357 -6.70 -3.66 -3.08
C GLN A 357 -5.49 -4.20 -2.28
N LEU A 358 -5.68 -5.34 -1.63
CA LEU A 358 -4.66 -5.93 -0.76
C LEU A 358 -3.67 -6.79 -1.54
N ASN A 359 -4.11 -7.50 -2.56
CA ASN A 359 -3.25 -8.41 -3.31
C ASN A 359 -2.60 -7.75 -4.54
N ALA A 360 -1.41 -8.22 -4.91
CA ALA A 360 -0.81 -7.95 -6.21
C ALA A 360 -1.59 -8.69 -7.31
N TYR A 361 -1.43 -8.24 -8.57
CA TYR A 361 -2.12 -8.86 -9.71
C TYR A 361 -1.72 -10.34 -9.83
N THR A 362 -2.65 -11.23 -9.49
CA THR A 362 -2.58 -12.66 -9.80
C THR A 362 -3.58 -12.94 -10.91
N THR A 363 -3.20 -13.73 -11.92
CA THR A 363 -4.09 -14.13 -13.01
C THR A 363 -5.23 -15.05 -12.56
N GLU A 364 -5.25 -15.42 -11.28
CA GLU A 364 -6.17 -16.38 -10.69
C GLU A 364 -6.88 -15.77 -9.48
N ALA A 365 -8.04 -16.34 -9.13
CA ALA A 365 -8.92 -15.84 -8.08
C ALA A 365 -8.24 -15.85 -6.71
N GLN A 366 -8.78 -15.08 -5.77
CA GLN A 366 -8.38 -15.06 -4.36
C GLN A 366 -9.61 -14.97 -3.46
N ALA A 367 -9.57 -15.55 -2.25
CA ALA A 367 -10.77 -15.66 -1.40
C ALA A 367 -10.45 -15.84 0.08
N LEU A 368 -11.52 -15.86 0.90
CA LEU A 368 -11.50 -16.18 2.34
C LEU A 368 -10.45 -15.35 3.11
N PRO A 369 -10.58 -14.02 3.11
CA PRO A 369 -9.69 -13.19 3.90
C PRO A 369 -9.91 -13.43 5.40
N SER A 370 -8.84 -13.37 6.19
CA SER A 370 -8.87 -13.20 7.65
C SER A 370 -7.96 -12.03 8.05
N VAL A 371 -8.33 -11.31 9.10
CA VAL A 371 -7.69 -10.04 9.52
C VAL A 371 -7.36 -10.12 11.00
N ALA A 372 -6.11 -9.80 11.35
CA ALA A 372 -5.72 -9.54 12.74
C ALA A 372 -5.11 -8.14 12.86
N VAL A 373 -5.54 -7.39 13.87
CA VAL A 373 -5.09 -6.01 14.15
C VAL A 373 -4.32 -6.01 15.46
N GLY A 374 -3.11 -5.47 15.44
CA GLY A 374 -2.26 -5.28 16.60
C GLY A 374 -2.68 -4.07 17.44
N PRO A 375 -2.12 -3.90 18.65
CA PRO A 375 -2.48 -2.81 19.55
C PRO A 375 -2.02 -1.46 19.05
N ASP A 376 -0.99 -1.44 18.21
CA ASP A 376 -0.58 -0.21 17.56
C ASP A 376 -1.50 0.10 16.38
N GLY A 377 -2.35 -0.80 15.90
CA GLY A 377 -3.19 -0.59 14.70
C GLY A 377 -2.46 -0.95 13.40
N ASP A 378 -1.30 -1.59 13.50
CA ASP A 378 -0.79 -2.44 12.44
C ASP A 378 -1.72 -3.64 12.25
N PHE A 379 -1.75 -4.21 11.06
CA PHE A 379 -2.62 -5.35 10.81
C PHE A 379 -2.04 -6.27 9.74
N VAL A 380 -2.43 -7.53 9.79
CA VAL A 380 -2.15 -8.52 8.76
C VAL A 380 -3.44 -9.01 8.18
N VAL A 381 -3.46 -9.19 6.86
CA VAL A 381 -4.54 -9.87 6.16
C VAL A 381 -3.96 -11.11 5.50
N VAL A 382 -4.62 -12.25 5.70
CA VAL A 382 -4.28 -13.54 5.09
C VAL A 382 -5.42 -13.98 4.19
N TRP A 383 -5.13 -14.68 3.10
CA TRP A 383 -6.14 -15.17 2.17
C TRP A 383 -5.65 -16.41 1.42
N GLN A 384 -6.59 -17.15 0.82
CA GLN A 384 -6.23 -18.21 -0.12
C GLN A 384 -6.09 -17.63 -1.54
N SER A 385 -5.07 -18.08 -2.27
CA SER A 385 -4.81 -17.72 -3.66
C SER A 385 -4.82 -18.97 -4.54
N TRP A 386 -5.56 -18.91 -5.64
CA TRP A 386 -5.38 -19.85 -6.75
C TRP A 386 -4.11 -19.40 -7.52
N GLY A 387 -3.22 -20.33 -7.87
CA GLY A 387 -1.94 -20.02 -8.52
C GLY A 387 -0.89 -19.50 -7.53
N SER A 388 0.18 -20.27 -7.31
CA SER A 388 1.28 -19.88 -6.41
C SER A 388 2.39 -19.12 -7.14
N TRP A 389 3.19 -18.35 -6.40
CA TRP A 389 4.50 -17.88 -6.87
C TRP A 389 5.47 -19.08 -6.90
N GLY A 390 5.42 -19.89 -7.95
CA GLY A 390 6.23 -21.10 -8.05
C GLY A 390 5.84 -22.03 -9.20
N SER A 391 6.65 -23.05 -9.45
CA SER A 391 6.48 -23.98 -10.58
C SER A 391 5.36 -25.02 -10.40
N ASP A 392 4.54 -24.92 -9.35
CA ASP A 392 3.48 -25.89 -9.04
C ASP A 392 2.09 -25.25 -9.20
N THR A 393 1.36 -25.74 -10.19
CA THR A 393 -0.03 -25.36 -10.53
C THR A 393 -1.07 -26.34 -9.96
N SER A 394 -0.67 -27.24 -9.05
CA SER A 394 -1.53 -28.35 -8.60
C SER A 394 -2.56 -27.99 -7.50
N GLY A 395 -2.54 -26.76 -6.95
CA GLY A 395 -3.52 -26.34 -5.92
C GLY A 395 -3.38 -24.90 -5.43
N ASN A 396 -4.28 -24.52 -4.52
CA ASN A 396 -4.33 -23.21 -3.86
C ASN A 396 -3.18 -23.04 -2.84
N SER A 397 -2.74 -21.79 -2.62
CA SER A 397 -1.75 -21.39 -1.61
C SER A 397 -2.34 -20.40 -0.59
N ILE A 398 -1.64 -20.18 0.52
CA ILE A 398 -1.99 -19.16 1.52
C ILE A 398 -1.04 -17.97 1.36
N GLN A 399 -1.60 -16.79 1.15
CA GLN A 399 -0.88 -15.54 1.00
C GLN A 399 -1.21 -14.60 2.16
N ALA A 400 -0.31 -13.66 2.41
CA ALA A 400 -0.48 -12.66 3.45
C ALA A 400 0.12 -11.32 3.03
N ARG A 401 -0.43 -10.24 3.59
CA ARG A 401 0.16 -8.91 3.52
C ARG A 401 0.01 -8.20 4.86
N ARG A 402 1.11 -7.61 5.32
CA ARG A 402 1.19 -6.86 6.57
C ARG A 402 1.17 -5.36 6.30
N PHE A 403 0.44 -4.62 7.11
CA PHE A 403 0.32 -3.17 7.05
C PHE A 403 0.84 -2.58 8.37
N PRO A 404 2.10 -2.12 8.42
CA PRO A 404 2.63 -1.47 9.62
C PRO A 404 1.85 -0.19 9.91
N ARG A 405 1.74 0.16 11.19
CA ARG A 405 1.29 1.50 11.58
C ARG A 405 2.36 2.52 11.16
N PRO A 406 1.99 3.62 10.49
CA PRO A 406 2.91 4.72 10.27
C PRO A 406 3.36 5.38 11.58
N VAL A 407 4.63 5.76 11.65
CA VAL A 407 5.18 6.61 12.71
C VAL A 407 4.72 8.04 12.43
N THR A 408 3.91 8.62 13.31
CA THR A 408 3.45 10.00 13.16
C THR A 408 4.45 10.96 13.78
N VAL A 409 5.00 11.85 12.96
CA VAL A 409 5.83 12.96 13.44
C VAL A 409 4.90 14.04 13.98
N VAL A 410 5.10 14.45 15.23
CA VAL A 410 4.17 15.38 15.93
C VAL A 410 4.80 16.72 16.28
N THR A 411 6.13 16.84 16.14
CA THR A 411 6.86 18.09 16.33
C THR A 411 7.78 18.35 15.16
N THR A 412 7.90 19.62 14.77
CA THR A 412 8.84 20.09 13.73
C THR A 412 10.21 20.44 14.30
N ALA A 413 10.31 20.59 15.62
CA ALA A 413 11.56 20.84 16.32
C ALA A 413 12.11 19.52 16.88
N ASP A 414 13.44 19.39 16.83
CA ASP A 414 14.14 18.27 17.43
C ASP A 414 14.54 18.57 18.90
N GLY A 415 14.72 17.53 19.71
CA GLY A 415 15.10 17.65 21.13
C GLY A 415 14.03 18.27 22.05
N VAL A 416 12.78 18.35 21.60
CA VAL A 416 11.61 18.76 22.40
C VAL A 416 10.67 17.57 22.61
N PRO A 417 9.79 17.59 23.62
CA PRO A 417 8.81 16.51 23.79
C PRO A 417 7.94 16.30 22.54
N GLY A 418 7.78 15.04 22.14
CA GLY A 418 7.09 14.60 20.93
C GLY A 418 8.04 13.95 19.92
N CYS A 419 7.52 13.00 19.15
CA CYS A 419 8.27 12.35 18.07
C CYS A 419 8.69 13.37 16.99
N SER A 420 9.99 13.63 16.89
CA SER A 420 10.61 14.50 15.88
C SER A 420 10.91 13.72 14.60
N LEU A 421 11.18 14.42 13.50
CA LEU A 421 11.58 13.75 12.25
C LEU A 421 12.93 13.03 12.39
N ALA A 422 13.88 13.61 13.13
CA ALA A 422 15.19 13.00 13.35
C ALA A 422 15.06 11.70 14.16
N ASP A 423 14.34 11.76 15.29
CA ASP A 423 14.04 10.59 16.12
C ASP A 423 13.29 9.50 15.33
N ALA A 424 12.36 9.90 14.44
CA ALA A 424 11.59 8.96 13.64
C ALA A 424 12.47 8.22 12.60
N ILE A 425 13.40 8.93 11.95
CA ILE A 425 14.36 8.34 11.02
C ILE A 425 15.31 7.40 11.79
N GLU A 426 15.80 7.80 12.96
CA GLU A 426 16.67 6.96 13.78
C GLU A 426 15.94 5.71 14.28
N ALA A 427 14.71 5.85 14.77
CA ALA A 427 13.88 4.74 15.20
C ALA A 427 13.63 3.72 14.07
N ALA A 428 13.39 4.20 12.85
CA ALA A 428 13.25 3.35 11.66
C ALA A 428 14.56 2.64 11.28
N ASN A 429 15.68 3.35 11.34
CA ASN A 429 17.00 2.76 11.07
C ASN A 429 17.37 1.68 12.07
N LEU A 430 17.04 1.85 13.36
CA LEU A 430 17.37 0.89 14.41
C LEU A 430 16.36 -0.26 14.48
N GLY A 431 15.09 0.00 14.19
CA GLY A 431 14.00 -0.94 14.47
C GLY A 431 13.59 -0.94 15.95
N THR A 432 13.90 0.13 16.68
CA THR A 432 13.63 0.30 18.11
C THR A 432 13.14 1.72 18.38
N ALA A 433 12.41 1.95 19.46
CA ALA A 433 11.97 3.29 19.83
C ALA A 433 13.16 4.21 20.12
N VAL A 434 13.06 5.48 19.71
CA VAL A 434 14.06 6.54 19.92
C VAL A 434 13.31 7.81 20.31
N GLY A 435 13.77 8.50 21.36
CA GLY A 435 13.06 9.65 21.90
C GLY A 435 11.60 9.32 22.26
N ASP A 436 10.67 10.15 21.80
CA ASP A 436 9.22 9.93 21.90
C ASP A 436 8.64 9.21 20.67
N CYS A 437 9.47 8.75 19.73
CA CYS A 437 9.04 7.99 18.56
C CYS A 437 8.97 6.48 18.85
N PRO A 438 7.89 5.80 18.42
CA PRO A 438 7.83 4.33 18.46
C PRO A 438 8.86 3.72 17.50
N ALA A 439 9.16 2.44 17.70
CA ALA A 439 10.02 1.68 16.79
C ALA A 439 9.45 1.69 15.36
N GLY A 440 10.28 1.99 14.37
CA GLY A 440 9.91 1.84 12.96
C GLY A 440 10.16 0.40 12.49
N ASP A 441 9.18 -0.21 11.81
CA ASP A 441 9.39 -1.52 11.19
C ASP A 441 10.28 -1.40 9.93
N GLU A 442 10.70 -2.53 9.35
CA GLU A 442 11.34 -2.54 8.03
C GLU A 442 10.37 -1.93 6.99
N GLY A 443 10.84 -0.94 6.21
CA GLY A 443 9.95 -0.17 5.33
C GLY A 443 9.09 0.86 6.08
N ALA A 444 9.61 1.43 7.19
CA ALA A 444 8.89 2.37 8.04
C ALA A 444 8.26 3.51 7.23
N ILE A 445 6.99 3.77 7.49
CA ILE A 445 6.27 4.92 6.93
C ILE A 445 6.25 6.01 8.00
N LEU A 446 6.80 7.18 7.68
CA LEU A 446 6.78 8.37 8.51
C LEU A 446 5.74 9.34 7.95
N GLU A 447 4.71 9.66 8.72
CA GLU A 447 3.67 10.61 8.32
C GLU A 447 3.95 11.98 8.94
N LEU A 448 4.07 13.00 8.09
CA LEU A 448 4.27 14.38 8.51
C LEU A 448 2.92 15.10 8.62
N PRO A 449 2.80 16.10 9.51
CA PRO A 449 1.61 16.94 9.54
C PRO A 449 1.44 17.68 8.20
N ALA A 450 0.22 17.71 7.65
CA ALA A 450 -0.05 18.35 6.36
C ALA A 450 0.39 19.82 6.33
N GLU A 451 0.99 20.23 5.20
CA GLU A 451 1.49 21.60 4.96
C GLU A 451 2.48 22.15 6.02
N SER A 452 3.07 21.27 6.83
CA SER A 452 4.00 21.68 7.89
C SER A 452 5.37 22.07 7.35
N ARG A 453 6.11 22.85 8.15
CA ARG A 453 7.49 23.28 7.85
C ARG A 453 8.45 22.81 8.92
N PHE A 454 9.40 21.98 8.52
CA PHE A 454 10.54 21.53 9.32
C PHE A 454 11.73 22.40 8.97
N SER A 455 11.92 23.48 9.74
CA SER A 455 12.99 24.45 9.54
C SER A 455 14.18 24.11 10.45
N ILE A 456 15.25 23.60 9.87
CA ILE A 456 16.43 23.10 10.59
C ILE A 456 17.52 24.17 10.57
N ALA A 457 18.01 24.60 11.74
CA ALA A 457 18.96 25.71 11.85
C ALA A 457 20.43 25.26 11.98
N ALA A 458 20.68 23.98 12.30
CA ALA A 458 22.01 23.44 12.51
C ALA A 458 22.06 21.96 12.07
N PRO A 459 23.23 21.46 11.62
CA PRO A 459 23.40 20.04 11.34
C PRO A 459 23.35 19.22 12.62
N ASP A 460 22.87 17.98 12.49
CA ASP A 460 22.89 16.99 13.56
C ASP A 460 24.22 16.22 13.58
N ASN A 461 24.71 15.80 12.42
CA ASN A 461 25.97 15.06 12.31
C ASN A 461 26.75 15.40 11.03
N GLY A 462 27.97 15.92 11.21
CA GLY A 462 28.84 16.29 10.08
C GLY A 462 28.16 17.30 9.17
N SER A 463 28.00 16.94 7.90
CA SER A 463 27.39 17.78 6.88
C SER A 463 25.89 17.51 6.69
N ASN A 464 25.23 16.77 7.59
CA ASN A 464 23.84 16.32 7.49
C ASN A 464 22.94 16.94 8.56
N ALA A 465 21.75 17.38 8.13
CA ALA A 465 20.69 17.86 9.02
C ALA A 465 19.98 16.72 9.76
N LEU A 466 19.77 15.59 9.07
CA LEU A 466 19.02 14.44 9.57
C LEU A 466 19.90 13.18 9.59
N PRO A 467 19.55 12.18 10.41
CA PRO A 467 20.27 10.91 10.43
C PRO A 467 20.32 10.25 9.05
N VAL A 468 21.46 9.62 8.74
CA VAL A 468 21.66 8.90 7.47
C VAL A 468 20.65 7.76 7.35
N VAL A 469 19.93 7.69 6.23
CA VAL A 469 18.99 6.61 5.94
C VAL A 469 19.76 5.34 5.58
N ARG A 470 19.60 4.28 6.38
CA ARG A 470 20.31 2.99 6.24
C ARG A 470 19.37 1.80 6.03
N ARG A 471 18.07 2.04 6.12
CA ARG A 471 17.00 1.06 5.85
C ARG A 471 15.95 1.70 4.95
N PRO A 472 15.04 0.92 4.36
CA PRO A 472 13.90 1.48 3.64
C PRO A 472 13.01 2.33 4.55
N ILE A 473 12.83 3.60 4.19
CA ILE A 473 11.99 4.59 4.87
C ILE A 473 11.16 5.33 3.82
N THR A 474 9.86 5.45 4.06
CA THR A 474 8.94 6.26 3.25
C THR A 474 8.43 7.43 4.08
N ILE A 475 8.68 8.66 3.64
CA ILE A 475 8.19 9.89 4.28
C ILE A 475 7.04 10.45 3.45
N ARG A 476 5.87 10.56 4.07
CA ARG A 476 4.67 11.16 3.50
C ARG A 476 4.45 12.56 4.04
N GLY A 477 4.57 13.53 3.15
CA GLY A 477 4.55 14.95 3.51
C GLY A 477 3.17 15.55 3.57
N SER A 478 2.25 15.13 2.68
CA SER A 478 0.99 15.86 2.45
C SER A 478 1.24 17.37 2.26
N GLY A 479 2.20 17.73 1.41
CA GLY A 479 2.62 19.12 1.16
C GLY A 479 3.67 19.68 2.12
N ALA A 480 4.12 18.90 3.11
CA ALA A 480 5.14 19.36 4.07
C ALA A 480 6.47 19.72 3.40
N ARG A 481 7.19 20.66 4.02
CA ARG A 481 8.52 21.13 3.60
C ARG A 481 9.55 20.85 4.67
N ILE A 482 10.65 20.24 4.27
CA ILE A 482 11.86 20.00 5.06
C ILE A 482 12.93 20.93 4.50
N GLU A 483 13.30 21.92 5.29
CA GLU A 483 14.17 23.00 4.83
C GLU A 483 15.25 23.34 5.84
N ARG A 484 16.42 23.70 5.32
CA ARG A 484 17.38 24.45 6.12
C ARG A 484 16.80 25.85 6.34
N ASP A 485 16.94 26.38 7.55
CA ASP A 485 16.33 27.63 7.98
C ASP A 485 16.52 28.75 6.93
N PRO A 486 15.42 29.29 6.36
CA PRO A 486 15.48 30.36 5.36
C PRO A 486 16.17 31.65 5.86
N GLY A 487 16.29 31.85 7.16
CA GLY A 487 17.04 32.96 7.76
C GLY A 487 18.55 32.83 7.60
N LEU A 488 19.06 31.66 7.21
CA LEU A 488 20.49 31.42 7.01
C LEU A 488 20.88 31.63 5.55
N ALA A 489 21.65 32.68 5.28
CA ALA A 489 22.21 32.91 3.95
C ALA A 489 23.22 31.82 3.54
N CYS A 490 23.18 31.39 2.28
CA CYS A 490 24.22 30.56 1.67
C CYS A 490 25.30 31.49 1.05
N PRO A 491 26.61 31.30 1.33
CA PRO A 491 27.25 30.34 2.23
C PRO A 491 27.60 30.92 3.63
N ALA A 492 26.97 32.01 4.07
CA ALA A 492 27.39 32.75 5.27
C ALA A 492 26.94 32.13 6.62
N GLY A 493 25.98 31.19 6.62
CA GLY A 493 25.50 30.47 7.81
C GLY A 493 26.06 29.04 7.94
N PRO A 494 25.57 28.26 8.91
CA PRO A 494 25.83 26.82 8.96
C PRO A 494 25.51 26.14 7.63
N LEU A 495 26.40 25.26 7.18
CA LEU A 495 26.36 24.60 5.89
C LEU A 495 26.10 23.12 6.12
N PHE A 496 25.06 22.60 5.51
CA PHE A 496 24.65 21.20 5.59
C PHE A 496 23.62 20.86 4.53
N ARG A 497 23.55 19.57 4.22
CA ARG A 497 22.49 18.95 3.43
C ARG A 497 21.35 18.47 4.30
N LEU A 498 20.19 18.18 3.69
CA LEU A 498 19.02 17.73 4.44
C LEU A 498 19.03 16.22 4.64
N PHE A 499 19.32 15.46 3.57
CA PHE A 499 19.30 14.00 3.61
C PHE A 499 20.58 13.38 3.07
N GLU A 500 20.98 12.28 3.68
CA GLU A 500 21.93 11.32 3.14
C GLU A 500 21.31 9.92 3.17
N VAL A 501 21.43 9.19 2.06
CA VAL A 501 21.00 7.81 1.91
C VAL A 501 22.23 6.95 1.66
N GLY A 502 22.61 6.15 2.65
CA GLY A 502 23.77 5.28 2.57
C GLY A 502 23.46 3.93 1.92
N GLU A 503 24.49 3.10 1.78
CA GLU A 503 24.40 1.73 1.26
C GLU A 503 23.31 0.92 2.00
N GLY A 504 22.44 0.27 1.22
CA GLY A 504 21.29 -0.50 1.73
C GLY A 504 20.09 0.34 2.19
N GLY A 505 20.22 1.67 2.22
CA GLY A 505 19.13 2.60 2.50
C GLY A 505 18.28 2.89 1.27
N THR A 506 16.97 3.04 1.48
CA THR A 506 16.03 3.57 0.48
C THR A 506 15.24 4.69 1.13
N LEU A 507 15.27 5.89 0.55
CA LEU A 507 14.43 7.01 0.95
C LEU A 507 13.37 7.27 -0.10
N THR A 508 12.11 7.03 0.25
CA THR A 508 10.95 7.44 -0.55
C THR A 508 10.36 8.73 0.01
N LEU A 509 10.23 9.76 -0.82
CA LEU A 509 9.55 11.01 -0.47
C LEU A 509 8.25 11.11 -1.28
N GLU A 510 7.11 11.17 -0.58
CA GLU A 510 5.77 11.32 -1.17
C GLU A 510 5.18 12.69 -0.79
N ASP A 511 4.99 13.57 -1.76
CA ASP A 511 4.45 14.93 -1.57
C ASP A 511 5.21 15.76 -0.50
N VAL A 512 6.55 15.68 -0.54
CA VAL A 512 7.46 16.42 0.36
C VAL A 512 8.31 17.40 -0.46
N ALA A 513 8.52 18.60 0.05
CA ALA A 513 9.54 19.53 -0.47
C ALA A 513 10.83 19.48 0.36
N VAL A 514 11.98 19.36 -0.30
CA VAL A 514 13.32 19.48 0.30
C VAL A 514 13.99 20.72 -0.25
N SER A 515 14.35 21.68 0.62
CA SER A 515 14.84 22.97 0.15
C SER A 515 15.89 23.66 0.99
N ASN A 516 16.58 24.61 0.34
CA ASN A 516 17.53 25.54 0.94
C ASN A 516 18.77 24.89 1.58
N GLY A 517 19.05 23.62 1.26
CA GLY A 517 20.29 22.96 1.62
C GLY A 517 21.48 23.69 1.02
N CYS A 518 22.59 23.76 1.76
CA CYS A 518 23.71 24.62 1.39
C CYS A 518 25.04 23.99 1.81
N LEU A 519 25.96 23.75 0.87
CA LEU A 519 27.27 23.13 1.11
C LEU A 519 28.41 23.96 0.50
N ALA A 520 29.59 23.93 1.14
CA ALA A 520 30.76 24.67 0.66
C ALA A 520 31.53 23.98 -0.49
N ALA A 521 31.45 22.66 -0.61
CA ALA A 521 32.26 21.89 -1.55
C ALA A 521 31.76 20.45 -1.78
N GLU A 522 31.07 19.86 -0.80
CA GLU A 522 30.52 18.51 -0.92
C GLU A 522 29.31 18.45 -1.87
N SER A 523 29.04 17.28 -2.43
CA SER A 523 27.96 17.10 -3.41
C SER A 523 26.61 16.84 -2.75
N GLY A 524 25.49 17.17 -3.39
CA GLY A 524 24.15 16.83 -2.91
C GLY A 524 23.65 17.73 -1.78
N ALA A 525 23.47 19.03 -2.06
CA ALA A 525 23.07 19.99 -1.03
C ALA A 525 21.64 19.77 -0.51
N GLY A 526 20.72 19.32 -1.35
CA GLY A 526 19.43 18.83 -0.88
C GLY A 526 19.57 17.41 -0.32
N ILE A 527 19.93 16.48 -1.21
CA ILE A 527 20.00 15.05 -0.93
C ILE A 527 21.29 14.47 -1.52
N LEU A 528 21.95 13.59 -0.77
CA LEU A 528 22.98 12.68 -1.28
C LEU A 528 22.53 11.23 -1.16
N ALA A 529 22.69 10.47 -2.22
CA ALA A 529 22.62 9.00 -2.21
C ALA A 529 24.01 8.44 -2.52
N GLU A 530 24.60 7.75 -1.55
CA GLU A 530 25.90 7.10 -1.67
C GLU A 530 25.70 5.59 -1.45
N GLY A 531 25.60 4.82 -2.54
CA GLY A 531 25.22 3.40 -2.49
C GLY A 531 23.73 3.14 -2.21
N GLY A 532 22.94 4.18 -1.98
CA GLY A 532 21.52 4.12 -1.61
C GLY A 532 20.54 4.37 -2.76
N VAL A 533 19.24 4.28 -2.46
CA VAL A 533 18.15 4.54 -3.41
C VAL A 533 17.31 5.73 -2.98
N VAL A 534 17.07 6.68 -3.88
CA VAL A 534 16.15 7.80 -3.68
C VAL A 534 14.95 7.65 -4.61
N VAL A 535 13.76 7.67 -4.03
CA VAL A 535 12.49 7.62 -4.74
C VAL A 535 11.72 8.91 -4.48
N LEU A 536 11.41 9.68 -5.53
CA LEU A 536 10.65 10.92 -5.47
C LEU A 536 9.27 10.68 -6.11
N ARG A 537 8.19 10.87 -5.35
CA ARG A 537 6.80 10.74 -5.82
C ARG A 537 6.05 12.04 -5.56
N GLY A 538 5.82 12.85 -6.58
CA GLY A 538 5.25 14.19 -6.41
C GLY A 538 6.11 15.14 -5.55
N ALA A 539 7.35 14.76 -5.24
CA ALA A 539 8.23 15.50 -4.34
C ALA A 539 8.94 16.66 -5.06
N ALA A 540 9.31 17.68 -4.31
CA ALA A 540 9.99 18.87 -4.82
C ALA A 540 11.39 19.04 -4.21
N ILE A 541 12.41 19.22 -5.04
CA ILE A 541 13.80 19.51 -4.63
C ILE A 541 14.14 20.92 -5.11
N GLU A 542 14.17 21.88 -4.19
CA GLU A 542 14.09 23.30 -4.54
C GLU A 542 15.16 24.18 -3.88
N GLY A 543 15.83 25.03 -4.67
CA GLY A 543 16.65 26.11 -4.10
C GLY A 543 17.83 25.63 -3.27
N ASN A 544 18.39 24.46 -3.57
CA ASN A 544 19.55 23.91 -2.87
C ASN A 544 20.84 24.31 -3.59
N GLU A 545 21.90 24.62 -2.85
CA GLU A 545 23.13 25.22 -3.37
C GLU A 545 24.39 24.51 -2.87
N THR A 546 25.30 24.16 -3.76
CA THR A 546 26.66 23.73 -3.39
C THR A 546 27.70 24.29 -4.35
N ALA A 547 28.94 24.48 -3.89
CA ALA A 547 30.07 24.69 -4.79
C ALA A 547 30.60 23.37 -5.42
N GLY A 548 30.15 22.22 -4.91
CA GLY A 548 30.41 20.89 -5.48
C GLY A 548 29.40 20.50 -6.56
N ASP A 549 29.08 19.21 -6.64
CA ASP A 549 28.15 18.65 -7.63
C ASP A 549 26.75 18.41 -7.04
N GLY A 550 25.70 18.37 -7.86
CA GLY A 550 24.36 18.00 -7.39
C GLY A 550 23.78 19.05 -6.45
N GLY A 551 23.42 20.22 -6.98
CA GLY A 551 22.77 21.27 -6.20
C GLY A 551 21.53 20.73 -5.48
N GLY A 552 20.62 20.13 -6.23
CA GLY A 552 19.45 19.46 -5.68
C GLY A 552 19.77 18.09 -5.10
N LEU A 553 20.25 17.18 -5.96
CA LEU A 553 20.49 15.78 -5.64
C LEU A 553 21.82 15.29 -6.24
N ALA A 554 22.59 14.54 -5.45
CA ALA A 554 23.73 13.77 -5.94
C ALA A 554 23.52 12.28 -5.71
N VAL A 555 23.72 11.47 -6.75
CA VAL A 555 23.68 10.01 -6.69
C VAL A 555 25.04 9.45 -7.11
N VAL A 556 25.66 8.71 -6.20
CA VAL A 556 26.98 8.10 -6.35
C VAL A 556 26.85 6.61 -6.02
N ASP A 557 27.13 5.77 -7.02
CA ASP A 557 26.92 4.31 -6.96
C ASP A 557 25.54 3.89 -6.41
N GLY A 558 24.50 4.67 -6.71
CA GLY A 558 23.13 4.51 -6.20
C GLY A 558 22.06 4.67 -7.27
N HIS A 559 20.79 4.69 -6.87
CA HIS A 559 19.67 4.73 -7.83
C HIS A 559 18.71 5.88 -7.57
N LEU A 560 18.31 6.57 -8.64
CA LEU A 560 17.21 7.55 -8.61
C LEU A 560 15.98 7.00 -9.33
N ILE A 561 14.83 7.11 -8.66
CA ILE A 561 13.51 6.92 -9.27
C ILE A 561 12.69 8.20 -9.01
N ALA A 562 12.52 9.04 -10.02
CA ALA A 562 11.71 10.25 -9.94
C ALA A 562 10.42 10.07 -10.75
N ASP A 563 9.26 10.22 -10.10
CA ASP A 563 7.94 10.06 -10.68
C ASP A 563 7.06 11.26 -10.27
N GLY A 564 6.70 12.11 -11.23
CA GLY A 564 5.96 13.33 -10.92
C GLY A 564 6.78 14.38 -10.14
N ALA A 565 8.12 14.30 -10.14
CA ALA A 565 8.96 15.14 -9.29
C ALA A 565 9.20 16.54 -9.89
N THR A 566 9.46 17.52 -9.03
CA THR A 566 9.91 18.86 -9.42
C THR A 566 11.31 19.13 -8.87
N VAL A 567 12.31 19.31 -9.74
CA VAL A 567 13.68 19.72 -9.34
C VAL A 567 13.96 21.09 -9.90
N ARG A 568 13.97 22.13 -9.06
CA ARG A 568 14.06 23.51 -9.56
C ARG A 568 14.89 24.49 -8.75
N GLY A 569 15.50 25.44 -9.45
CA GLY A 569 16.20 26.56 -8.82
C GLY A 569 17.42 26.13 -8.02
N ASN A 570 17.98 24.94 -8.29
CA ASN A 570 19.15 24.44 -7.59
C ASN A 570 20.44 24.88 -8.28
N LEU A 571 21.50 25.08 -7.51
CA LEU A 571 22.79 25.60 -7.98
C LEU A 571 23.93 24.65 -7.58
N ALA A 572 24.75 24.27 -8.55
CA ALA A 572 25.99 23.53 -8.35
C ALA A 572 27.18 24.34 -8.91
N GLY A 573 28.30 24.35 -8.18
CA GLY A 573 29.57 24.88 -8.68
C GLY A 573 30.30 23.92 -9.63
N GLY A 574 29.91 22.64 -9.62
CA GLY A 574 30.41 21.58 -10.50
C GLY A 574 29.32 21.08 -11.47
N ALA A 575 29.07 19.79 -11.46
CA ALA A 575 28.13 19.10 -12.33
C ALA A 575 26.73 18.96 -11.71
N GLY A 576 25.69 18.96 -12.54
CA GLY A 576 24.32 18.60 -12.14
C GLY A 576 23.69 19.63 -11.22
N GLY A 577 23.20 20.74 -11.78
CA GLY A 577 22.58 21.81 -10.98
C GLY A 577 21.36 21.29 -10.25
N GLY A 578 20.48 20.61 -10.99
CA GLY A 578 19.38 19.84 -10.43
C GLY A 578 19.86 18.50 -9.86
N VAL A 579 20.35 17.64 -10.74
CA VAL A 579 20.72 16.25 -10.40
C VAL A 579 22.06 15.87 -11.02
N VAL A 580 22.93 15.21 -10.25
CA VAL A 580 24.12 14.50 -10.76
C VAL A 580 23.99 13.00 -10.49
N ILE A 581 24.23 12.18 -11.51
CA ILE A 581 24.24 10.71 -11.42
C ILE A 581 25.62 10.21 -11.86
N SER A 582 26.37 9.60 -10.95
CA SER A 582 27.77 9.24 -11.14
C SER A 582 28.12 7.88 -10.52
N GLY A 583 29.19 7.26 -11.01
CA GLY A 583 29.65 5.96 -10.51
C GLY A 583 29.16 4.77 -11.35
N PRO A 584 29.95 3.68 -11.45
CA PRO A 584 29.63 2.53 -12.28
C PRO A 584 28.35 1.79 -11.87
N GLY A 585 27.95 1.85 -10.59
CA GLY A 585 26.73 1.21 -10.09
C GLY A 585 25.46 2.04 -10.28
N SER A 586 25.57 3.28 -10.75
CA SER A 586 24.44 4.21 -10.70
C SER A 586 23.46 4.09 -11.87
N SER A 587 22.17 4.30 -11.59
CA SER A 587 21.11 4.42 -12.60
C SER A 587 20.10 5.51 -12.26
N ALA A 588 19.33 5.94 -13.26
CA ALA A 588 18.25 6.89 -13.06
C ALA A 588 17.02 6.54 -13.91
N THR A 589 15.84 6.62 -13.31
CA THR A 589 14.55 6.61 -14.01
C THR A 589 13.80 7.88 -13.65
N VAL A 590 13.51 8.71 -14.65
CA VAL A 590 12.79 9.99 -14.48
C VAL A 590 11.55 9.96 -15.34
N ARG A 591 10.38 10.12 -14.72
CA ARG A 591 9.07 10.02 -15.38
C ARG A 591 8.14 11.12 -14.90
N GLY A 592 7.34 11.68 -15.81
CA GLY A 592 6.33 12.66 -15.43
C GLY A 592 6.89 13.89 -14.70
N SER A 593 8.19 14.20 -14.84
CA SER A 593 8.91 15.10 -13.94
C SER A 593 9.37 16.38 -14.64
N THR A 594 9.64 17.43 -13.86
CA THR A 594 10.13 18.71 -14.34
C THR A 594 11.46 19.05 -13.69
N LEU A 595 12.49 19.27 -14.50
CA LEU A 595 13.78 19.81 -14.07
C LEU A 595 13.95 21.20 -14.67
N SER A 596 13.90 22.24 -13.84
CA SER A 596 13.83 23.61 -14.38
C SER A 596 14.63 24.65 -13.59
N THR A 597 15.12 25.68 -14.27
CA THR A 597 15.82 26.81 -13.63
C THR A 597 17.02 26.41 -12.76
N ASN A 598 17.61 25.24 -13.03
CA ASN A 598 18.79 24.78 -12.32
C ASN A 598 20.06 25.27 -13.02
N VAL A 599 21.13 25.51 -12.26
CA VAL A 599 22.36 26.11 -12.75
C VAL A 599 23.57 25.28 -12.32
N ALA A 600 24.48 25.00 -13.25
CA ALA A 600 25.72 24.28 -12.99
C ALA A 600 26.85 24.70 -13.93
N VAL A 601 28.06 24.16 -13.74
CA VAL A 601 29.11 24.23 -14.76
C VAL A 601 28.81 23.25 -15.89
N GLN A 602 28.37 22.03 -15.58
CA GLN A 602 27.97 21.01 -16.56
C GLN A 602 26.62 20.41 -16.18
N GLY A 603 25.72 20.22 -17.14
CA GLY A 603 24.42 19.61 -16.86
C GLY A 603 23.56 20.48 -15.94
N GLY A 604 23.01 21.58 -16.45
CA GLY A 604 22.20 22.50 -15.62
C GLY A 604 21.04 21.77 -14.95
N GLY A 605 20.23 21.04 -15.73
CA GLY A 605 19.15 20.20 -15.21
C GLY A 605 19.67 18.86 -14.66
N LEU A 606 20.31 18.06 -15.51
CA LEU A 606 20.84 16.74 -15.19
C LEU A 606 22.26 16.56 -15.75
N TRP A 607 23.14 15.98 -14.94
CA TRP A 607 24.41 15.44 -15.41
C TRP A 607 24.41 13.93 -15.22
N TRP A 608 24.74 13.19 -16.28
CA TRP A 608 24.84 11.73 -16.26
C TRP A 608 26.22 11.28 -16.72
N GLY A 609 26.92 10.59 -15.82
CA GLY A 609 28.20 9.94 -16.09
C GLY A 609 28.30 8.60 -15.35
N ALA A 610 27.19 7.87 -15.32
CA ALA A 610 27.07 6.60 -14.60
C ALA A 610 27.25 5.37 -15.48
N GLY A 611 27.46 4.20 -14.87
CA GLY A 611 27.74 2.94 -15.58
C GLY A 611 26.51 2.15 -16.06
N LEU A 612 25.32 2.41 -15.51
CA LEU A 612 24.07 1.75 -15.91
C LEU A 612 23.13 2.70 -16.68
N PRO A 613 22.13 2.18 -17.43
CA PRO A 613 21.25 3.00 -18.23
C PRO A 613 20.47 4.05 -17.42
N ALA A 614 20.25 5.21 -18.05
CA ALA A 614 19.31 6.22 -17.59
C ALA A 614 18.12 6.30 -18.55
N ILE A 615 16.91 6.34 -17.99
CA ILE A 615 15.66 6.42 -18.76
C ILE A 615 14.90 7.66 -18.30
N VAL A 616 14.65 8.57 -19.23
CA VAL A 616 13.85 9.78 -19.03
C VAL A 616 12.64 9.72 -19.94
N ARG A 617 11.43 9.75 -19.36
CA ARG A 617 10.17 9.63 -20.11
C ARG A 617 9.18 10.70 -19.71
N ASN A 618 8.39 11.23 -20.66
CA ASN A 618 7.30 12.18 -20.36
C ASN A 618 7.74 13.28 -19.39
N SER A 619 8.91 13.88 -19.62
CA SER A 619 9.53 14.79 -18.66
C SER A 619 10.05 16.04 -19.35
N THR A 620 10.03 17.15 -18.62
CA THR A 620 10.37 18.48 -19.12
C THR A 620 11.67 19.00 -18.48
N PHE A 621 12.60 19.44 -19.32
CA PHE A 621 13.83 20.14 -18.94
C PHE A 621 13.76 21.57 -19.49
N SER A 622 13.59 22.55 -18.61
CA SER A 622 13.30 23.92 -19.05
C SER A 622 13.98 25.03 -18.24
N GLY A 623 14.57 26.01 -18.93
CA GLY A 623 15.16 27.17 -18.26
C GLY A 623 16.44 26.85 -17.48
N ASN A 624 17.09 25.71 -17.69
CA ASN A 624 18.32 25.34 -16.99
C ASN A 624 19.53 25.99 -17.68
N ALA A 625 20.60 26.29 -16.92
CA ALA A 625 21.78 26.97 -17.45
C ALA A 625 23.09 26.27 -17.06
N SER A 626 24.04 26.21 -17.99
CA SER A 626 25.39 25.70 -17.74
C SER A 626 26.43 26.16 -18.77
N GLN A 627 27.68 25.68 -18.65
CA GLN A 627 28.70 25.86 -19.71
C GLN A 627 28.60 24.76 -20.79
N SER A 628 28.12 23.58 -20.42
CA SER A 628 27.82 22.49 -21.35
C SER A 628 26.62 21.68 -20.86
N GLY A 629 25.73 21.29 -21.79
CA GLY A 629 24.52 20.54 -21.45
C GLY A 629 23.58 21.37 -20.58
N GLY A 630 23.02 22.45 -21.12
CA GLY A 630 22.16 23.36 -20.34
C GLY A 630 21.00 22.60 -19.70
N GLY A 631 20.27 21.82 -20.51
CA GLY A 631 19.30 20.84 -20.03
C GLY A 631 20.00 19.61 -19.44
N ILE A 632 20.74 18.87 -20.26
CA ILE A 632 21.35 17.59 -19.90
C ILE A 632 22.77 17.46 -20.45
N GLU A 633 23.71 17.09 -19.57
CA GLU A 633 25.06 16.64 -19.94
C GLU A 633 25.16 15.11 -19.81
N ILE A 634 25.72 14.48 -20.83
CA ILE A 634 25.78 13.02 -21.01
C ILE A 634 27.24 12.63 -21.27
N ASP A 635 28.00 12.43 -20.20
CA ASP A 635 29.42 12.11 -20.28
C ASP A 635 29.67 10.62 -20.63
N ALA A 636 30.92 10.27 -20.89
CA ALA A 636 31.32 8.92 -21.31
C ALA A 636 30.86 7.84 -20.31
N SER A 637 29.91 7.02 -20.74
CA SER A 637 29.40 5.87 -20.00
C SER A 637 29.44 4.60 -20.85
N ALA A 638 29.41 3.44 -20.18
CA ALA A 638 29.26 2.15 -20.85
C ALA A 638 27.82 1.90 -21.33
N ALA A 639 26.85 2.69 -20.86
CA ALA A 639 25.43 2.50 -21.08
C ALA A 639 24.85 3.53 -22.06
N GLU A 640 23.58 3.38 -22.41
CA GLU A 640 22.83 4.32 -23.27
C GLU A 640 21.91 5.20 -22.39
N PHE A 641 21.89 6.50 -22.67
CA PHE A 641 20.90 7.44 -22.14
C PHE A 641 19.68 7.45 -23.05
N VAL A 642 18.52 7.11 -22.52
CA VAL A 642 17.28 6.97 -23.29
C VAL A 642 16.31 8.08 -22.91
N ALA A 643 15.92 8.90 -23.89
CA ALA A 643 14.98 10.00 -23.74
C ALA A 643 13.75 9.78 -24.63
N GLU A 644 12.59 9.56 -24.03
CA GLU A 644 11.36 9.21 -24.74
C GLU A 644 10.24 10.18 -24.40
N PHE A 645 9.62 10.82 -25.40
CA PHE A 645 8.58 11.83 -25.17
C PHE A 645 9.04 12.89 -24.17
N VAL A 646 10.26 13.40 -24.35
CA VAL A 646 10.84 14.46 -23.50
C VAL A 646 10.72 15.82 -24.17
N THR A 647 10.61 16.87 -23.36
CA THR A 647 10.66 18.26 -23.83
C THR A 647 11.88 18.95 -23.21
N VAL A 648 12.87 19.29 -24.04
CA VAL A 648 14.11 19.97 -23.64
C VAL A 648 14.15 21.32 -24.34
N THR A 649 13.81 22.39 -23.62
CA THR A 649 13.58 23.71 -24.22
C THR A 649 14.01 24.86 -23.30
N GLN A 650 14.26 26.04 -23.85
CA GLN A 650 14.60 27.25 -23.09
C GLN A 650 15.83 27.08 -22.17
N ASN A 651 16.70 26.11 -22.43
CA ASN A 651 17.93 25.92 -21.68
C ASN A 651 19.06 26.75 -22.29
N GLU A 652 20.08 27.07 -21.50
CA GLU A 652 21.17 27.97 -21.86
C GLU A 652 22.52 27.29 -21.65
N ALA A 653 23.26 27.03 -22.73
CA ALA A 653 24.68 26.69 -22.63
C ALA A 653 25.42 26.98 -23.95
N PRO A 654 26.71 27.38 -23.90
CA PRO A 654 27.54 27.50 -25.10
C PRO A 654 27.73 26.19 -25.88
N LEU A 655 27.72 25.03 -25.21
CA LEU A 655 27.89 23.71 -25.82
C LEU A 655 26.68 22.83 -25.49
N GLY A 656 25.86 22.53 -26.50
CA GLY A 656 24.67 21.69 -26.32
C GLY A 656 23.71 22.29 -25.30
N ALA A 657 23.09 23.41 -25.65
CA ALA A 657 22.18 24.15 -24.78
C ALA A 657 21.04 23.26 -24.27
N GLY A 658 20.47 22.40 -25.13
CA GLY A 658 19.56 21.34 -24.73
C GLY A 658 20.31 20.12 -24.20
N LEU A 659 21.00 19.42 -25.10
CA LEU A 659 21.70 18.15 -24.83
C LEU A 659 23.17 18.23 -25.25
N HIS A 660 24.09 17.83 -24.38
CA HIS A 660 25.50 17.69 -24.73
C HIS A 660 26.00 16.28 -24.40
N ALA A 661 26.53 15.59 -25.41
CA ALA A 661 27.09 14.24 -25.28
C ALA A 661 28.51 14.19 -25.88
N PRO A 662 29.56 14.61 -25.14
CA PRO A 662 30.92 14.66 -25.66
C PRO A 662 31.42 13.28 -26.08
N ALA A 663 31.05 12.24 -25.32
CA ALA A 663 31.39 10.84 -25.60
C ALA A 663 30.32 9.82 -25.17
N GLY A 664 29.21 10.24 -24.54
CA GLY A 664 28.12 9.36 -24.12
C GLY A 664 27.23 8.88 -25.27
N ASN A 665 26.46 7.81 -25.04
CA ASN A 665 25.51 7.29 -26.02
C ASN A 665 24.09 7.82 -25.72
N VAL A 666 23.41 8.34 -26.74
CA VAL A 666 22.08 8.96 -26.60
C VAL A 666 21.09 8.29 -27.56
N ALA A 667 19.92 7.94 -27.05
CA ALA A 667 18.77 7.51 -27.84
C ALA A 667 17.59 8.46 -27.64
N LEU A 668 17.14 9.08 -28.73
CA LEU A 668 15.96 9.92 -28.77
C LEU A 668 14.76 9.16 -29.38
N HIS A 669 13.59 9.34 -28.79
CA HIS A 669 12.34 8.83 -29.32
C HIS A 669 11.18 9.76 -28.97
N GLY A 670 10.43 10.27 -29.95
CA GLY A 670 9.29 11.14 -29.64
C GLY A 670 9.69 12.47 -28.99
N ALA A 671 10.96 12.90 -29.12
CA ALA A 671 11.52 13.99 -28.33
C ALA A 671 11.41 15.37 -29.00
N LEU A 672 11.30 16.42 -28.18
CA LEU A 672 11.45 17.82 -28.57
C LEU A 672 12.73 18.37 -27.94
N VAL A 673 13.69 18.81 -28.75
CA VAL A 673 14.93 19.44 -28.29
C VAL A 673 15.10 20.74 -29.06
N GLY A 674 14.64 21.86 -28.51
CA GLY A 674 14.53 23.09 -29.29
C GLY A 674 14.20 24.33 -28.49
N ASP A 675 14.37 25.49 -29.12
CA ASP A 675 14.26 26.82 -28.51
C ASP A 675 15.23 26.99 -27.31
N ASN A 676 16.39 26.34 -27.38
CA ASN A 676 17.50 26.55 -26.43
C ASN A 676 18.41 27.68 -26.93
N VAL A 677 19.17 28.31 -26.02
CA VAL A 677 19.90 29.57 -26.31
C VAL A 677 21.40 29.48 -26.02
N LEU A 678 22.14 30.47 -26.56
CA LEU A 678 23.62 30.61 -26.57
C LEU A 678 24.40 29.59 -27.41
N GLY A 679 23.98 28.34 -27.45
CA GLY A 679 24.65 27.26 -28.19
C GLY A 679 23.66 26.43 -28.99
N ALA A 680 24.18 25.36 -29.61
CA ALA A 680 23.37 24.42 -30.39
C ALA A 680 22.39 23.63 -29.51
N ASP A 681 21.22 23.25 -30.03
CA ASP A 681 20.24 22.40 -29.34
C ASP A 681 20.87 21.08 -28.86
N CYS A 682 21.63 20.41 -29.73
CA CYS A 682 22.45 19.25 -29.43
C CYS A 682 23.93 19.47 -29.80
N ALA A 683 24.85 18.95 -29.00
CA ALA A 683 26.27 18.94 -29.36
C ALA A 683 27.03 17.73 -28.79
N GLY A 684 28.20 17.45 -29.36
CA GLY A 684 29.13 16.43 -28.87
C GLY A 684 29.44 15.33 -29.89
N ALA A 685 30.45 14.50 -29.59
CA ALA A 685 30.95 13.45 -30.49
C ALA A 685 30.51 12.03 -30.07
N GLY A 686 29.63 11.91 -29.08
CA GLY A 686 29.02 10.67 -28.65
C GLY A 686 28.22 9.95 -29.74
N ALA A 687 27.78 8.72 -29.47
CA ALA A 687 26.94 7.99 -30.40
C ALA A 687 25.47 8.40 -30.23
N TRP A 688 24.87 8.92 -31.30
CA TRP A 688 23.48 9.34 -31.29
C TRP A 688 22.64 8.38 -32.13
N SER A 689 21.49 8.00 -31.58
CA SER A 689 20.45 7.28 -32.30
C SER A 689 19.11 7.97 -32.10
N ALA A 690 18.27 7.94 -33.13
CA ALA A 690 16.91 8.43 -33.07
C ALA A 690 15.96 7.41 -33.70
N SER A 691 14.80 7.24 -33.07
CA SER A 691 13.68 6.46 -33.61
C SER A 691 12.36 7.20 -33.39
N GLY A 692 11.28 6.72 -33.99
CA GLY A 692 10.03 7.48 -34.05
C GLY A 692 10.22 8.79 -34.83
N ALA A 693 9.49 9.83 -34.43
CA ALA A 693 9.71 11.21 -34.89
C ALA A 693 10.28 12.06 -33.75
N ASN A 694 11.12 13.04 -34.08
CA ASN A 694 11.75 13.96 -33.11
C ASN A 694 11.90 15.34 -33.77
N LEU A 695 11.85 16.42 -32.98
CA LEU A 695 12.00 17.78 -33.48
C LEU A 695 13.19 18.50 -32.84
N ASP A 696 13.81 19.35 -33.66
CA ASP A 696 14.97 20.19 -33.37
C ASP A 696 14.77 21.56 -34.00
N THR A 697 15.28 22.65 -33.41
CA THR A 697 15.05 24.01 -33.93
C THR A 697 16.22 24.61 -34.70
N ASP A 698 17.42 24.07 -34.56
CA ASP A 698 18.61 24.60 -35.24
C ASP A 698 19.35 23.59 -36.13
N GLY A 699 18.90 22.33 -36.14
CA GLY A 699 19.42 21.27 -37.00
C GLY A 699 20.64 20.54 -36.44
N SER A 700 21.09 20.93 -35.26
CA SER A 700 22.25 20.32 -34.61
C SER A 700 21.98 18.89 -34.14
N CYS A 701 20.78 18.58 -33.65
CA CYS A 701 20.38 17.22 -33.28
C CYS A 701 20.23 16.34 -34.52
N ALA A 702 19.66 16.87 -35.60
CA ALA A 702 19.47 16.14 -36.85
C ALA A 702 20.81 15.75 -37.51
N ALA A 703 21.80 16.64 -37.47
CA ALA A 703 23.14 16.36 -37.98
C ALA A 703 23.85 15.22 -37.22
N LEU A 704 23.51 15.04 -35.94
CA LEU A 704 24.13 14.03 -35.07
C LEU A 704 23.36 12.69 -35.10
N ALA A 705 22.02 12.71 -35.22
CA ALA A 705 21.18 11.51 -35.08
C ALA A 705 20.53 10.98 -36.38
N GLY A 706 20.65 11.68 -37.51
CA GLY A 706 20.16 11.23 -38.82
C GLY A 706 18.68 11.56 -39.11
N ALA A 707 18.09 10.88 -40.11
CA ALA A 707 16.83 11.27 -40.76
C ALA A 707 15.54 11.16 -39.90
N ALA A 708 15.63 10.62 -38.67
CA ALA A 708 14.50 10.52 -37.74
C ALA A 708 14.28 11.79 -36.89
N VAL A 709 15.07 12.85 -37.15
CA VAL A 709 14.94 14.17 -36.52
C VAL A 709 14.62 15.20 -37.60
N THR A 710 13.58 16.00 -37.39
CA THR A 710 13.16 17.05 -38.32
C THR A 710 13.46 18.42 -37.72
N THR A 711 14.18 19.25 -38.49
CA THR A 711 14.45 20.64 -38.09
C THR A 711 13.25 21.53 -38.40
N VAL A 712 12.78 22.29 -37.41
CA VAL A 712 11.67 23.23 -37.50
C VAL A 712 12.11 24.64 -37.07
N GLY A 713 11.33 25.68 -37.38
CA GLY A 713 11.72 27.06 -37.05
C GLY A 713 11.47 27.49 -35.59
N GLY A 714 10.88 26.61 -34.79
CA GLY A 714 10.50 26.82 -33.39
C GLY A 714 9.51 25.75 -32.93
N LEU A 715 9.45 25.47 -31.63
CA LEU A 715 8.56 24.43 -31.10
C LEU A 715 7.12 24.92 -30.86
N GLY A 716 6.89 26.24 -30.74
CA GLY A 716 5.54 26.79 -30.57
C GLY A 716 4.87 26.41 -29.25
N LEU A 717 5.67 26.27 -28.18
CA LEU A 717 5.22 25.88 -26.85
C LEU A 717 4.75 27.07 -26.01
N GLY A 718 3.74 26.85 -25.15
CA GLY A 718 3.31 27.81 -24.13
C GLY A 718 4.32 27.96 -22.97
N PRO A 719 4.04 28.83 -21.97
CA PRO A 719 4.90 28.99 -20.80
C PRO A 719 4.95 27.72 -19.94
N LEU A 720 6.01 27.56 -19.14
CA LEU A 720 6.10 26.48 -18.14
C LEU A 720 5.16 26.77 -16.97
N VAL A 721 4.05 26.03 -16.88
CA VAL A 721 3.02 26.25 -15.86
C VAL A 721 2.52 24.94 -15.28
N ASP A 722 1.76 25.03 -14.19
CA ASP A 722 0.97 23.90 -13.70
C ASP A 722 -0.19 23.66 -14.68
N LEU A 723 -0.29 22.43 -15.18
CA LEU A 723 -1.26 22.00 -16.17
C LEU A 723 -2.26 20.97 -15.60
N GLY A 724 -2.32 20.79 -14.27
CA GLY A 724 -3.23 19.86 -13.59
C GLY A 724 -2.62 18.53 -13.17
N GLY A 725 -1.36 18.26 -13.56
CA GLY A 725 -0.62 17.05 -13.25
C GLY A 725 0.26 17.14 -11.99
N ALA A 726 1.11 16.13 -11.79
CA ALA A 726 2.06 16.09 -10.66
C ALA A 726 3.21 17.11 -10.78
N SER A 727 3.52 17.58 -11.99
CA SER A 727 4.63 18.50 -12.27
C SER A 727 4.27 19.50 -13.38
N ARG A 728 5.08 20.56 -13.54
CA ARG A 728 4.83 21.64 -14.51
C ARG A 728 5.27 21.28 -15.93
N GLY A 729 4.48 21.64 -16.93
CA GLY A 729 4.76 21.33 -18.33
C GLY A 729 4.60 22.54 -19.26
N HIS A 730 5.05 22.36 -20.50
CA HIS A 730 4.82 23.28 -21.60
C HIS A 730 3.71 22.72 -22.50
N LEU A 731 2.56 23.39 -22.56
CA LEU A 731 1.47 22.98 -23.45
C LEU A 731 1.80 23.34 -24.90
N PRO A 732 1.74 22.41 -25.87
CA PRO A 732 1.88 22.72 -27.28
C PRO A 732 0.76 23.67 -27.76
N GLY A 733 1.13 24.72 -28.49
CA GLY A 733 0.13 25.57 -29.17
C GLY A 733 -0.50 24.83 -30.36
N ALA A 734 -1.68 25.28 -30.81
CA ALA A 734 -2.40 24.64 -31.92
C ALA A 734 -1.63 24.64 -33.27
N ALA A 735 -0.63 25.51 -33.43
CA ALA A 735 0.25 25.55 -34.61
C ALA A 735 1.63 24.95 -34.33
N SER A 736 1.80 24.30 -33.18
CA SER A 736 3.07 23.66 -32.83
C SER A 736 3.31 22.49 -33.80
N PRO A 737 4.54 22.35 -34.33
CA PRO A 737 4.90 21.18 -35.14
C PRO A 737 4.90 19.87 -34.35
N ALA A 738 4.73 19.91 -33.02
CA ALA A 738 4.65 18.73 -32.17
C ALA A 738 3.26 18.06 -32.18
N VAL A 739 2.20 18.79 -32.56
CA VAL A 739 0.81 18.31 -32.60
C VAL A 739 0.68 17.21 -33.64
N ASP A 740 0.15 16.06 -33.22
CA ASP A 740 -0.05 14.85 -34.04
C ASP A 740 1.18 14.35 -34.80
N ALA A 741 2.37 14.71 -34.32
CA ALA A 741 3.61 14.45 -35.04
C ALA A 741 4.25 13.10 -34.66
N ALA A 742 3.78 12.42 -33.61
CA ALA A 742 4.28 11.10 -33.23
C ALA A 742 3.57 10.00 -34.04
N PRO A 743 4.30 9.13 -34.77
CA PRO A 743 3.70 8.05 -35.56
C PRO A 743 2.96 7.01 -34.73
N SER A 744 3.32 6.85 -33.46
CA SER A 744 2.62 6.00 -32.49
C SER A 744 2.94 6.43 -31.06
N CYS A 745 2.03 6.19 -30.13
CA CYS A 745 2.19 6.41 -28.69
C CYS A 745 2.93 5.25 -28.00
N ALA A 746 3.99 4.74 -28.63
CA ALA A 746 4.77 3.62 -28.13
C ALA A 746 6.18 4.09 -27.79
N GLY A 747 6.79 3.53 -26.76
CA GLY A 747 8.21 3.74 -26.48
C GLY A 747 9.10 3.06 -27.53
N ARG A 748 10.42 3.23 -27.39
CA ARG A 748 11.42 2.66 -28.29
C ARG A 748 11.36 1.13 -28.34
N GLY A 749 10.95 0.48 -27.25
CA GLY A 749 10.75 -0.98 -27.18
C GLY A 749 9.42 -1.47 -27.75
N GLY A 750 8.55 -0.56 -28.22
CA GLY A 750 7.20 -0.87 -28.69
C GLY A 750 6.16 -0.99 -27.58
N GLU A 751 6.54 -0.71 -26.33
CA GLU A 751 5.61 -0.70 -25.21
C GLU A 751 4.65 0.51 -25.28
N PRO A 752 3.36 0.36 -24.94
CA PRO A 752 2.42 1.49 -24.96
C PRO A 752 2.76 2.54 -23.91
N ILE A 753 2.75 3.82 -24.30
CA ILE A 753 2.81 4.99 -23.43
C ILE A 753 1.44 5.66 -23.46
N GLY A 754 0.55 5.22 -22.56
CA GLY A 754 -0.87 5.59 -22.57
C GLY A 754 -1.21 6.92 -21.88
N VAL A 755 -0.23 7.60 -21.28
CA VAL A 755 -0.41 8.89 -20.62
C VAL A 755 0.77 9.84 -20.86
N ASP A 756 0.53 11.14 -20.76
CA ASP A 756 1.54 12.21 -20.80
C ASP A 756 2.15 12.50 -19.41
N GLN A 757 2.97 13.56 -19.32
CA GLN A 757 3.60 13.99 -18.06
C GLN A 757 2.62 14.26 -16.91
N ARG A 758 1.38 14.65 -17.23
CA ARG A 758 0.34 15.00 -16.26
C ARG A 758 -0.48 13.78 -15.82
N GLY A 759 -0.33 12.66 -16.53
CA GLY A 759 -1.26 11.53 -16.45
C GLY A 759 -2.44 11.65 -17.41
N TYR A 760 -2.45 12.65 -18.31
CA TYR A 760 -3.51 12.81 -19.31
C TYR A 760 -3.36 11.79 -20.43
N ARG A 761 -4.47 11.28 -20.97
CA ARG A 761 -4.49 10.09 -21.85
C ARG A 761 -3.87 10.36 -23.22
N ARG A 762 -3.20 9.34 -23.77
CA ARG A 762 -2.59 9.32 -25.10
C ARG A 762 -3.02 8.06 -25.90
N PRO A 763 -3.29 8.14 -27.22
CA PRO A 763 -3.51 9.38 -27.99
C PRO A 763 -4.88 10.00 -27.66
N THR A 764 -5.02 11.31 -27.86
CA THR A 764 -6.31 12.00 -27.81
C THR A 764 -6.50 12.89 -29.05
N ASP A 765 -7.65 12.80 -29.72
CA ASP A 765 -8.02 13.76 -30.79
C ASP A 765 -8.39 15.09 -30.15
N ASP A 766 -7.51 16.07 -30.31
CA ASP A 766 -7.58 17.35 -29.63
C ASP A 766 -7.49 18.56 -30.61
N ASP A 767 -7.12 18.31 -31.86
CA ASP A 767 -7.02 19.28 -32.95
C ASP A 767 -8.31 19.35 -33.80
N GLY A 768 -9.21 18.37 -33.63
CA GLY A 768 -10.54 18.33 -34.23
C GLY A 768 -10.57 17.73 -35.63
N ASP A 769 -9.60 16.89 -35.99
CA ASP A 769 -9.53 16.20 -37.27
C ASP A 769 -10.18 14.80 -37.29
N GLU A 770 -10.74 14.36 -36.14
CA GLU A 770 -11.36 13.05 -35.90
C GLU A 770 -10.38 11.85 -35.92
N LEU A 771 -9.07 12.09 -35.84
CA LEU A 771 -8.01 11.07 -35.83
C LEU A 771 -7.09 11.25 -34.60
N PRO A 772 -7.29 10.47 -33.52
CA PRO A 772 -6.42 10.53 -32.35
C PRO A 772 -4.97 10.15 -32.72
N ALA A 773 -4.06 11.12 -32.67
CA ALA A 773 -2.63 10.91 -32.78
C ALA A 773 -1.93 11.44 -31.50
N CYS A 774 -0.63 11.18 -31.40
CA CYS A 774 0.14 11.55 -30.22
C CYS A 774 0.99 12.79 -30.51
N GLU A 775 1.09 13.67 -29.52
CA GLU A 775 2.07 14.74 -29.55
C GLU A 775 3.49 14.21 -29.34
N LEU A 776 4.44 14.86 -30.00
CA LEU A 776 5.84 14.79 -29.61
C LEU A 776 6.09 15.54 -28.29
N GLY A 777 7.06 15.05 -27.52
CA GLY A 777 7.45 15.63 -26.23
C GLY A 777 6.57 15.20 -25.07
N ALA A 778 6.74 15.87 -23.94
CA ALA A 778 6.23 15.41 -22.64
C ALA A 778 4.71 15.55 -22.45
N ILE A 779 4.08 16.46 -23.18
CA ILE A 779 2.68 16.84 -23.00
C ILE A 779 1.88 16.48 -24.24
N GLU A 780 0.75 15.80 -24.02
CA GLU A 780 -0.30 15.66 -25.02
C GLU A 780 -1.12 16.96 -24.99
N ARG A 781 -1.46 17.50 -26.16
CA ARG A 781 -2.30 18.68 -26.21
C ARG A 781 -3.71 18.29 -25.75
N GLY A 782 -4.37 19.21 -25.07
CA GLY A 782 -5.68 18.96 -24.51
C GLY A 782 -6.09 20.02 -23.50
N PRO A 783 -7.27 19.87 -22.89
CA PRO A 783 -7.73 20.75 -21.83
C PRO A 783 -6.71 20.90 -20.70
N VAL A 784 -6.65 22.10 -20.14
CA VAL A 784 -5.86 22.43 -18.96
C VAL A 784 -6.81 22.48 -17.77
N PHE A 785 -6.69 21.51 -16.87
CA PHE A 785 -7.55 21.42 -15.70
C PHE A 785 -6.87 22.14 -14.52
N LEU A 786 -7.21 23.41 -14.33
CA LEU A 786 -6.61 24.29 -13.32
C LEU A 786 -7.04 23.98 -11.87
N ASP A 787 -7.87 22.97 -11.63
CA ASP A 787 -8.47 22.65 -10.33
C ASP A 787 -8.19 21.22 -9.83
N GLY A 788 -7.43 20.41 -10.58
CA GLY A 788 -7.01 19.06 -10.17
C GLY A 788 -8.12 18.00 -10.20
N PHE A 789 -9.23 18.24 -10.91
CA PHE A 789 -10.28 17.25 -11.12
C PHE A 789 -9.93 16.30 -12.28
N GLU A 790 -8.87 15.49 -12.14
CA GLU A 790 -8.49 14.59 -13.24
C GLU A 790 -9.18 13.22 -13.20
N LEU A 791 -9.68 12.73 -12.06
CA LEU A 791 -10.13 11.31 -11.98
C LEU A 791 -11.28 11.02 -10.99
N GLY A 792 -12.03 12.03 -10.53
CA GLY A 792 -13.05 11.83 -9.48
C GLY A 792 -12.48 11.79 -8.05
N ASP A 793 -11.26 12.27 -7.84
CA ASP A 793 -10.64 12.37 -6.52
C ASP A 793 -11.07 13.67 -5.78
N LEU A 794 -11.87 13.51 -4.71
CA LEU A 794 -12.41 14.61 -3.89
C LEU A 794 -11.46 15.07 -2.75
N ARG A 795 -10.24 14.53 -2.64
CA ARG A 795 -9.35 14.75 -1.47
C ARG A 795 -8.70 16.13 -1.39
N ARG A 796 -8.71 16.94 -2.45
CA ARG A 796 -8.11 18.30 -2.44
C ARG A 796 -8.97 19.39 -1.81
N TRP A 797 -10.04 19.01 -1.12
CA TRP A 797 -10.86 19.97 -0.39
C TRP A 797 -10.27 20.24 1.00
N SER A 798 -9.31 21.16 1.07
CA SER A 798 -8.89 21.79 2.32
C SER A 798 -8.48 23.25 2.05
N ALA A 799 -9.44 24.15 2.29
CA ALA A 799 -9.33 25.60 2.48
C ALA A 799 -8.78 26.49 1.33
N ASN A 800 -9.72 27.01 0.52
CA ASN A 800 -9.76 28.33 -0.14
C ASN A 800 -8.47 29.00 -0.63
N ARG A 801 -8.39 29.10 -1.97
CA ARG A 801 -7.59 30.08 -2.73
C ARG A 801 -7.90 31.52 -2.30
N ASP A 802 -6.84 32.32 -2.29
CA ASP A 802 -6.83 33.77 -2.19
C ASP A 802 -7.97 34.44 -2.97
N SER A 803 -8.83 35.13 -2.24
CA SER A 803 -9.70 36.16 -2.78
C SER A 803 -9.00 37.52 -2.65
N SER A 804 -8.09 37.80 -3.58
CA SER A 804 -7.65 39.18 -3.81
C SER A 804 -7.36 39.46 -5.29
N ALA A 805 -8.40 39.42 -6.11
CA ALA A 805 -8.44 40.19 -7.35
C ALA A 805 -9.68 41.09 -7.28
N GLY A 806 -9.48 42.26 -6.65
CA GLY A 806 -10.43 43.36 -6.69
C GLY A 806 -10.52 43.94 -8.10
N SER A 807 -11.74 44.33 -8.45
CA SER A 807 -12.16 45.02 -9.67
C SER A 807 -11.24 46.18 -10.12
N ALA A 808 -11.08 46.33 -11.44
CA ALA A 808 -11.36 47.60 -12.14
C ALA A 808 -11.36 47.42 -13.68
N ARG A 809 -12.52 47.75 -14.26
CA ARG A 809 -12.84 48.22 -15.62
C ARG A 809 -12.05 47.76 -16.84
#